data_AF-A0P2N0-F1
#
_entry.id   AF-A0P2N0-F1
#
_cell.length_a   1.000
_cell.length_b   1.000
_cell.length_c   1.000
_cell.angle_alpha   90.00
_cell.angle_beta   90.00
_cell.angle_gamma   90.00
#
_symmetry.space_group_name_H-M   'P 1'
#
loop_
_entity.id
_entity.type
_entity.pdbx_description
1 polymer ?
#
loop_
_entity_poly.entity_id
_entity_poly.type
_entity_poly.pdbx_seq_one_letter_code
_entity_poly.pdbx_strand_id
1 'polypeptide(L)'
;MVDLTNLDLSYEDLRGIDFSHCDLTGTDFSASKLDRAGLERLIAVRKAVAHEGELVDLTNLDLSDQDLSDIDFSNCDLRGTDFTGATIEKAIFTKARLDRAGLEQLIAARKAATPEGELVDLTNLDLSYQDLSDIDFSHCDLWGTDFTAAKLNWAALERLIAALKATTREGELVDLGGLNLSGQDLGNIDFSHCDLTGTDFTGAIIDKANFTKARLDRAGLERLIAARKAATPEGELVDLTNLDLSYEDLRGIDFSHCDLTGTDFSASKLDRAGLERLIAVRKAVAHEGELVDLTNLDLSDQDLSDIDFSNCDLTGTDFTGAIIDKANFTKANFTKARLDRAGLERLIAARKAVAQEGELVDLTNLDLSYEDLRGIDFSHCDLTGTDFSESKLDRAGLERLIAARKAATPEGELVDLTNLNLSYEDLSDIDFSNCDLRGTDFTGATIEKAIFTKARLDRAGLEQLIAARKAATPEGELVDLTNLDLSYQDLSDIDFSHCDLWGTDFTAAKLNWAALERLIAALKATTREGELVDLTNLNLSDQDLGDIDFSHCDLTGTNFTGATIDKANFTKARLDRVGLERLIAARKAATPEGELVDLTNLDLSYEDLRGIDFSHCDLTGTDFSESKLDRAGLERLIAARKAVAHEGELVDLTNLDLSDQDLSDIDFSNCDLRGTDFTAAKLNWAALERMIAALKATTREGELVDLTNLNLSDQDLGDIDFSHCDLRGTNFTGATIEKANFTKARLDRAGLERLIAARKAVAQEGELVDLRNLNLSYEDLSDIDFSHCDLRGTNFTGATIDKAIFTKARLDRAGLEQLIAARKATTRRRALVDLMDLDLSDQDLGGINFSHCDLRRTNFTGVTIDKAIFTKAKLYPAGLKQLIAAGKATTRIGRSKGPESVRSRPGEY
;
A
#
# COMPACT_ATOMS: atom_id res chain seq x y z
N MET A 1 42.12 -13.24 -3.75
CA MET A 1 41.41 -12.96 -5.01
C MET A 1 41.26 -11.45 -5.13
N VAL A 2 41.47 -10.86 -6.31
CA VAL A 2 41.34 -9.43 -6.61
C VAL A 2 39.94 -9.21 -7.20
N ASP A 3 39.07 -8.45 -6.55
CA ASP A 3 37.76 -8.20 -7.13
C ASP A 3 37.81 -7.13 -8.25
N LEU A 4 37.30 -7.44 -9.44
CA LEU A 4 37.30 -6.68 -10.70
C LEU A 4 35.89 -6.60 -11.36
N THR A 5 34.84 -6.79 -10.57
CA THR A 5 33.46 -6.81 -11.00
C THR A 5 33.02 -5.50 -11.72
N ASN A 6 32.36 -5.61 -12.87
CA ASN A 6 31.76 -4.56 -13.71
C ASN A 6 32.73 -3.48 -14.19
N LEU A 7 33.89 -3.96 -14.60
CA LEU A 7 34.95 -3.20 -15.25
C LEU A 7 34.74 -3.20 -16.78
N ASP A 8 34.96 -2.13 -17.52
CA ASP A 8 34.82 -2.15 -19.00
C ASP A 8 36.12 -2.67 -19.66
N LEU A 9 36.05 -3.79 -20.39
CA LEU A 9 37.17 -4.46 -21.08
C LEU A 9 36.87 -4.80 -22.56
N SER A 10 35.92 -4.11 -23.19
CA SER A 10 35.50 -4.36 -24.59
C SER A 10 36.66 -4.21 -25.60
N TYR A 11 36.65 -5.02 -26.68
CA TYR A 11 37.67 -5.05 -27.75
C TYR A 11 39.12 -5.42 -27.34
N GLU A 12 39.35 -5.72 -26.07
CA GLU A 12 40.69 -5.99 -25.55
C GLU A 12 41.21 -7.40 -25.88
N ASP A 13 42.52 -7.51 -26.05
CA ASP A 13 43.20 -8.81 -26.17
C ASP A 13 43.49 -9.37 -24.79
N LEU A 14 42.50 -10.08 -24.23
CA LEU A 14 42.53 -10.63 -22.88
C LEU A 14 43.19 -12.02 -22.82
N ARG A 15 43.77 -12.50 -23.93
CA ARG A 15 44.41 -13.81 -24.01
C ARG A 15 45.66 -13.84 -23.13
N GLY A 16 45.67 -14.75 -22.14
CA GLY A 16 46.79 -14.94 -21.22
C GLY A 16 46.80 -14.02 -19.99
N ILE A 17 45.78 -13.17 -19.81
CA ILE A 17 45.55 -12.50 -18.53
C ILE A 17 44.97 -13.53 -17.55
N ASP A 18 45.65 -13.72 -16.42
CA ASP A 18 45.25 -14.69 -15.43
C ASP A 18 44.18 -14.12 -14.48
N PHE A 19 42.91 -14.38 -14.83
CA PHE A 19 41.75 -14.05 -13.99
C PHE A 19 41.42 -15.13 -12.96
N SER A 20 42.25 -16.19 -12.82
CA SER A 20 41.99 -17.32 -11.91
C SER A 20 41.87 -16.94 -10.44
N HIS A 21 42.32 -15.73 -10.10
CA HIS A 21 42.19 -15.13 -8.80
C HIS A 21 41.53 -13.74 -8.86
N CYS A 22 40.61 -13.50 -9.80
CA CYS A 22 39.83 -12.27 -9.87
C CYS A 22 38.31 -12.52 -9.81
N ASP A 23 37.52 -11.49 -9.49
CA ASP A 23 36.06 -11.48 -9.63
C ASP A 23 35.66 -10.53 -10.77
N LEU A 24 34.75 -10.88 -11.69
CA LEU A 24 34.62 -10.28 -13.05
C LEU A 24 33.18 -9.89 -13.45
N THR A 25 32.27 -9.98 -12.49
CA THR A 25 30.82 -9.85 -12.54
C THR A 25 30.42 -8.54 -13.17
N GLY A 26 29.92 -8.57 -14.41
CA GLY A 26 29.35 -7.46 -15.20
C GLY A 26 30.34 -6.60 -16.02
N THR A 27 31.54 -7.12 -16.21
CA THR A 27 32.64 -6.50 -16.97
C THR A 27 32.41 -6.62 -18.48
N ASP A 28 32.52 -5.56 -19.30
CA ASP A 28 32.24 -5.60 -20.76
C ASP A 28 33.30 -6.42 -21.54
N PHE A 29 32.85 -7.41 -22.33
CA PHE A 29 33.70 -8.32 -23.11
C PHE A 29 33.35 -8.36 -24.61
N SER A 30 32.52 -7.43 -25.09
CA SER A 30 32.06 -7.40 -26.49
C SER A 30 33.23 -7.43 -27.49
N ALA A 31 33.12 -8.28 -28.52
CA ALA A 31 34.14 -8.54 -29.55
C ALA A 31 35.53 -8.99 -29.05
N SER A 32 35.65 -9.43 -27.79
CA SER A 32 36.90 -9.93 -27.20
C SER A 32 37.21 -11.38 -27.59
N LYS A 33 38.44 -11.84 -27.36
CA LYS A 33 38.89 -13.22 -27.64
C LYS A 33 39.09 -14.01 -26.33
N LEU A 34 38.31 -15.10 -26.16
CA LEU A 34 38.26 -15.91 -24.92
C LEU A 34 38.43 -17.43 -25.23
N ASP A 35 38.80 -18.22 -24.21
CA ASP A 35 38.86 -19.70 -24.26
C ASP A 35 37.71 -20.35 -23.44
N ARG A 36 37.51 -21.68 -23.54
CA ARG A 36 36.41 -22.40 -22.83
C ARG A 36 36.35 -22.11 -21.34
N ALA A 37 37.51 -22.16 -20.65
CA ALA A 37 37.58 -21.92 -19.22
C ALA A 37 37.27 -20.45 -18.86
N GLY A 38 37.55 -19.52 -19.78
CA GLY A 38 37.11 -18.13 -19.71
C GLY A 38 35.61 -17.96 -19.93
N LEU A 39 35.01 -18.70 -20.87
CA LEU A 39 33.58 -18.62 -21.22
C LEU A 39 32.65 -19.19 -20.13
N GLU A 40 32.94 -20.39 -19.61
CA GLU A 40 32.14 -21.00 -18.53
C GLU A 40 32.12 -20.09 -17.29
N ARG A 41 33.26 -19.47 -16.98
CA ARG A 41 33.37 -18.49 -15.91
C ARG A 41 32.64 -17.19 -16.25
N LEU A 42 32.73 -16.71 -17.49
CA LEU A 42 32.01 -15.51 -17.94
C LEU A 42 30.49 -15.68 -17.79
N ILE A 43 29.93 -16.79 -18.26
CA ILE A 43 28.48 -17.06 -18.18
C ILE A 43 28.04 -17.19 -16.72
N ALA A 44 28.76 -17.99 -15.92
CA ALA A 44 28.46 -18.18 -14.49
C ALA A 44 28.49 -16.84 -13.72
N VAL A 45 29.48 -16.01 -14.03
CA VAL A 45 29.67 -14.70 -13.44
C VAL A 45 28.60 -13.72 -13.95
N ARG A 46 28.32 -13.63 -15.25
CA ARG A 46 27.32 -12.69 -15.81
C ARG A 46 25.88 -13.00 -15.40
N LYS A 47 25.53 -14.28 -15.28
CA LYS A 47 24.24 -14.70 -14.74
C LYS A 47 24.05 -14.33 -13.27
N ALA A 48 25.13 -14.26 -12.49
CA ALA A 48 25.09 -13.83 -11.10
C ALA A 48 24.85 -12.32 -10.91
N VAL A 49 24.84 -11.50 -11.98
CA VAL A 49 24.61 -10.03 -11.93
C VAL A 49 23.50 -9.49 -12.83
N ALA A 50 22.85 -10.31 -13.65
CA ALA A 50 21.75 -9.87 -14.51
C ALA A 50 20.50 -9.49 -13.68
N HIS A 51 19.76 -8.46 -14.11
CA HIS A 51 18.46 -8.13 -13.53
C HIS A 51 17.36 -9.05 -14.09
N GLU A 52 16.28 -9.21 -13.33
CA GLU A 52 15.13 -10.04 -13.72
C GLU A 52 14.51 -9.53 -15.04
N GLY A 53 14.53 -10.36 -16.09
CA GLY A 53 14.01 -10.03 -17.42
C GLY A 53 15.02 -9.38 -18.39
N GLU A 54 16.24 -9.05 -17.96
CA GLU A 54 17.30 -8.59 -18.87
C GLU A 54 18.06 -9.76 -19.48
N LEU A 55 18.28 -9.69 -20.80
CA LEU A 55 19.08 -10.68 -21.50
C LEU A 55 20.58 -10.48 -21.23
N VAL A 56 21.27 -11.55 -20.86
CA VAL A 56 22.73 -11.61 -20.84
C VAL A 56 23.23 -11.49 -22.27
N ASP A 57 23.82 -10.35 -22.60
CA ASP A 57 24.38 -10.09 -23.92
C ASP A 57 25.60 -10.98 -24.16
N LEU A 58 25.42 -11.95 -25.06
CA LEU A 58 26.44 -12.86 -25.57
C LEU A 58 26.49 -12.77 -27.10
N THR A 59 26.06 -11.65 -27.66
CA THR A 59 25.91 -11.49 -29.11
C THR A 59 27.28 -11.53 -29.81
N ASN A 60 27.31 -12.16 -30.99
CA ASN A 60 28.48 -12.22 -31.86
C ASN A 60 29.74 -12.85 -31.24
N LEU A 61 29.58 -13.73 -30.25
CA LEU A 61 30.70 -14.54 -29.76
C LEU A 61 31.07 -15.62 -30.78
N ASP A 62 32.37 -15.88 -30.91
CA ASP A 62 32.89 -17.01 -31.69
C ASP A 62 33.06 -18.23 -30.76
N LEU A 63 32.13 -19.18 -30.86
CA LEU A 63 32.06 -20.40 -30.04
C LEU A 63 32.17 -21.69 -30.86
N SER A 64 32.65 -21.58 -32.11
CA SER A 64 32.75 -22.70 -33.05
C SER A 64 33.62 -23.86 -32.51
N ASP A 65 33.20 -25.11 -32.81
CA ASP A 65 33.86 -26.37 -32.42
C ASP A 65 34.15 -26.54 -30.91
N GLN A 66 33.50 -25.77 -30.05
CA GLN A 66 33.64 -25.89 -28.59
C GLN A 66 32.69 -26.98 -28.06
N ASP A 67 33.12 -27.67 -26.99
CA ASP A 67 32.21 -28.50 -26.21
C ASP A 67 31.48 -27.61 -25.18
N LEU A 68 30.14 -27.55 -25.30
CA LEU A 68 29.22 -26.67 -24.56
C LEU A 68 28.15 -27.47 -23.78
N SER A 69 28.38 -28.77 -23.59
CA SER A 69 27.45 -29.66 -22.88
C SER A 69 27.15 -29.14 -21.48
N ASP A 70 25.89 -29.23 -21.03
CA ASP A 70 25.40 -28.81 -19.72
C ASP A 70 25.49 -27.29 -19.42
N ILE A 71 25.80 -26.44 -20.41
CA ILE A 71 25.83 -24.97 -20.22
C ILE A 71 24.42 -24.39 -20.19
N ASP A 72 24.10 -23.59 -19.17
CA ASP A 72 22.86 -22.83 -19.10
C ASP A 72 23.00 -21.51 -19.86
N PHE A 73 22.13 -21.27 -20.86
CA PHE A 73 21.98 -20.05 -21.67
C PHE A 73 20.63 -19.33 -21.44
N SER A 74 19.87 -19.69 -20.41
CA SER A 74 18.60 -19.01 -20.10
C SER A 74 18.78 -17.49 -20.01
N ASN A 75 17.81 -16.75 -20.56
CA ASN A 75 17.80 -15.29 -20.66
C ASN A 75 19.09 -14.72 -21.28
N CYS A 76 19.63 -15.34 -22.34
CA CYS A 76 20.77 -14.78 -23.07
C CYS A 76 20.33 -14.27 -24.46
N ASP A 77 20.96 -13.18 -24.92
CA ASP A 77 20.87 -12.75 -26.32
C ASP A 77 22.03 -13.39 -27.09
N LEU A 78 21.69 -14.37 -27.93
CA LEU A 78 22.64 -15.22 -28.66
C LEU A 78 22.60 -14.97 -30.17
N ARG A 79 22.02 -13.86 -30.60
CA ARG A 79 21.93 -13.52 -32.03
C ARG A 79 23.33 -13.38 -32.62
N GLY A 80 23.56 -14.04 -33.75
CA GLY A 80 24.86 -14.04 -34.44
C GLY A 80 25.98 -14.84 -33.77
N THR A 81 25.69 -15.59 -32.70
CA THR A 81 26.65 -16.52 -32.08
C THR A 81 26.79 -17.79 -32.92
N ASP A 82 28.02 -18.25 -33.13
CA ASP A 82 28.29 -19.44 -33.95
C ASP A 82 28.36 -20.73 -33.09
N PHE A 83 27.40 -21.64 -33.27
CA PHE A 83 27.35 -22.96 -32.61
C PHE A 83 27.81 -24.12 -33.52
N THR A 84 28.40 -23.83 -34.67
CA THR A 84 28.76 -24.87 -35.65
C THR A 84 29.70 -25.91 -35.03
N GLY A 85 29.32 -27.19 -35.11
CA GLY A 85 30.11 -28.32 -34.60
C GLY A 85 30.13 -28.45 -33.07
N ALA A 86 29.43 -27.59 -32.33
CA ALA A 86 29.41 -27.61 -30.88
C ALA A 86 28.54 -28.75 -30.30
N THR A 87 28.96 -29.31 -29.17
CA THR A 87 28.18 -30.29 -28.40
C THR A 87 27.31 -29.55 -27.37
N ILE A 88 25.97 -29.73 -27.34
CA ILE A 88 25.02 -28.97 -26.48
C ILE A 88 24.04 -29.84 -25.68
N GLU A 89 24.41 -31.10 -25.38
CA GLU A 89 23.57 -32.01 -24.59
C GLU A 89 23.16 -31.35 -23.26
N LYS A 90 21.85 -31.30 -22.94
CA LYS A 90 21.26 -30.73 -21.71
C LYS A 90 21.48 -29.23 -21.44
N ALA A 91 21.97 -28.45 -22.41
CA ALA A 91 22.05 -26.99 -22.29
C ALA A 91 20.65 -26.34 -22.14
N ILE A 92 20.47 -25.25 -21.39
CA ILE A 92 19.16 -24.63 -21.06
C ILE A 92 18.97 -23.28 -21.79
N PHE A 93 17.79 -22.98 -22.36
CA PHE A 93 17.57 -21.79 -23.21
C PHE A 93 16.34 -20.93 -22.86
N THR A 94 15.73 -21.11 -21.68
CA THR A 94 14.49 -20.40 -21.30
C THR A 94 14.61 -18.88 -21.53
N LYS A 95 13.69 -18.27 -22.28
CA LYS A 95 13.68 -16.83 -22.64
C LYS A 95 14.92 -16.33 -23.38
N ALA A 96 15.73 -17.22 -23.96
CA ALA A 96 16.83 -16.81 -24.82
C ALA A 96 16.32 -16.31 -26.18
N ARG A 97 17.05 -15.36 -26.78
CA ARG A 97 16.78 -14.87 -28.14
C ARG A 97 17.69 -15.56 -29.13
N LEU A 98 17.08 -16.18 -30.13
CA LEU A 98 17.76 -16.85 -31.23
C LEU A 98 17.25 -16.31 -32.56
N ASP A 99 18.13 -16.27 -33.56
CA ASP A 99 17.70 -16.14 -34.94
C ASP A 99 17.34 -17.53 -35.51
N ARG A 100 16.78 -17.55 -36.73
CA ARG A 100 16.39 -18.79 -37.42
C ARG A 100 17.52 -19.83 -37.47
N ALA A 101 18.74 -19.41 -37.80
CA ALA A 101 19.87 -20.33 -37.94
C ALA A 101 20.25 -20.95 -36.58
N GLY A 102 20.26 -20.14 -35.52
CA GLY A 102 20.45 -20.62 -34.15
C GLY A 102 19.35 -21.58 -33.69
N LEU A 103 18.08 -21.31 -34.04
CA LEU A 103 16.96 -22.19 -33.70
C LEU A 103 17.03 -23.55 -34.43
N GLU A 104 17.36 -23.56 -35.72
CA GLU A 104 17.53 -24.79 -36.51
C GLU A 104 18.68 -25.64 -35.95
N GLN A 105 19.82 -25.00 -35.65
CA GLN A 105 20.97 -25.67 -35.03
C GLN A 105 20.61 -26.23 -33.64
N LEU A 106 19.83 -25.48 -32.85
CA LEU A 106 19.37 -25.90 -31.53
C LEU A 106 18.43 -27.11 -31.61
N ILE A 107 17.40 -27.07 -32.47
CA ILE A 107 16.44 -28.17 -32.64
C ILE A 107 17.16 -29.43 -33.12
N ALA A 108 18.06 -29.31 -34.12
CA ALA A 108 18.80 -30.45 -34.66
C ALA A 108 19.70 -31.11 -33.61
N ALA A 109 20.45 -30.30 -32.87
CA ALA A 109 21.34 -30.80 -31.84
C ALA A 109 20.59 -31.39 -30.64
N ARG A 110 19.44 -30.83 -30.25
CA ARG A 110 18.59 -31.41 -29.19
C ARG A 110 17.90 -32.70 -29.61
N LYS A 111 17.36 -32.77 -30.84
CA LYS A 111 16.75 -34.00 -31.40
C LYS A 111 17.76 -35.16 -31.45
N ALA A 112 19.03 -34.88 -31.72
CA ALA A 112 20.07 -35.91 -31.71
C ALA A 112 20.37 -36.47 -30.30
N ALA A 113 20.01 -35.73 -29.25
CA ALA A 113 20.30 -36.05 -27.85
C ALA A 113 19.08 -36.51 -27.03
N THR A 114 17.85 -36.41 -27.55
CA THR A 114 16.61 -36.73 -26.80
C THR A 114 16.20 -38.21 -26.92
N PRO A 115 15.77 -38.87 -25.83
CA PRO A 115 15.18 -40.21 -25.89
C PRO A 115 13.89 -40.27 -26.72
N GLU A 116 13.61 -41.42 -27.32
CA GLU A 116 12.45 -41.61 -28.19
C GLU A 116 11.12 -41.44 -27.41
N GLY A 117 10.32 -40.43 -27.78
CA GLY A 117 8.96 -40.20 -27.25
C GLY A 117 8.79 -39.02 -26.28
N GLU A 118 9.85 -38.32 -25.87
CA GLU A 118 9.77 -37.11 -25.04
C GLU A 118 9.67 -35.83 -25.88
N LEU A 119 9.06 -34.78 -25.32
CA LEU A 119 8.96 -33.47 -25.99
C LEU A 119 10.32 -32.73 -25.95
N VAL A 120 10.66 -32.08 -27.05
CA VAL A 120 11.75 -31.10 -27.10
C VAL A 120 11.28 -29.83 -26.38
N ASP A 121 11.87 -29.55 -25.23
CA ASP A 121 11.56 -28.34 -24.46
C ASP A 121 12.00 -27.09 -25.23
N LEU A 122 11.04 -26.27 -25.67
CA LEU A 122 11.26 -24.96 -26.28
C LEU A 122 10.48 -23.88 -25.50
N THR A 123 10.14 -24.16 -24.24
CA THR A 123 9.25 -23.32 -23.47
C THR A 123 9.84 -21.93 -23.25
N ASN A 124 8.97 -20.92 -23.30
CA ASN A 124 9.29 -19.52 -23.05
C ASN A 124 10.38 -18.94 -23.96
N LEU A 125 10.59 -19.43 -25.18
CA LEU A 125 11.49 -18.78 -26.14
C LEU A 125 10.88 -17.49 -26.71
N ASP A 126 11.74 -16.53 -27.07
CA ASP A 126 11.33 -15.36 -27.87
C ASP A 126 11.65 -15.62 -29.34
N LEU A 127 10.61 -15.93 -30.13
CA LEU A 127 10.67 -16.17 -31.58
C LEU A 127 9.95 -15.07 -32.38
N SER A 128 9.70 -13.93 -31.75
CA SER A 128 9.01 -12.81 -32.38
C SER A 128 9.75 -12.33 -33.63
N TYR A 129 8.98 -11.95 -34.65
CA TYR A 129 9.46 -11.45 -35.96
C TYR A 129 10.31 -12.43 -36.77
N GLN A 130 10.44 -13.69 -36.35
CA GLN A 130 11.22 -14.69 -37.07
C GLN A 130 10.45 -15.27 -38.26
N ASP A 131 11.20 -15.68 -39.28
CA ASP A 131 10.69 -16.57 -40.31
C ASP A 131 10.80 -18.02 -39.80
N LEU A 132 9.68 -18.56 -39.32
CA LEU A 132 9.55 -19.91 -38.77
C LEU A 132 8.98 -20.89 -39.79
N SER A 133 8.98 -20.51 -41.07
CA SER A 133 8.54 -21.38 -42.15
C SER A 133 9.33 -22.69 -42.14
N ASP A 134 8.61 -23.80 -42.27
CA ASP A 134 9.15 -25.17 -42.29
C ASP A 134 9.80 -25.64 -40.97
N ILE A 135 9.73 -24.86 -39.89
CA ILE A 135 10.14 -25.33 -38.57
C ILE A 135 9.20 -26.45 -38.12
N ASP A 136 9.78 -27.59 -37.76
CA ASP A 136 9.06 -28.73 -37.23
C ASP A 136 8.93 -28.60 -35.69
N PHE A 137 7.81 -27.99 -35.28
CA PHE A 137 7.37 -27.87 -33.89
C PHE A 137 6.72 -29.15 -33.34
N SER A 138 6.62 -30.22 -34.15
CA SER A 138 6.06 -31.47 -33.64
C SER A 138 6.90 -31.99 -32.48
N HIS A 139 6.21 -32.53 -31.48
CA HIS A 139 6.84 -32.98 -30.25
C HIS A 139 7.66 -31.88 -29.53
N CYS A 140 7.28 -30.60 -29.63
CA CYS A 140 7.87 -29.53 -28.83
C CYS A 140 6.91 -29.04 -27.75
N ASP A 141 7.44 -28.69 -26.58
CA ASP A 141 6.70 -27.91 -25.59
C ASP A 141 6.95 -26.42 -25.84
N LEU A 142 5.87 -25.67 -26.12
CA LEU A 142 5.92 -24.27 -26.57
C LEU A 142 5.24 -23.32 -25.59
N TRP A 143 4.89 -23.80 -24.38
CA TRP A 143 4.22 -22.95 -23.40
C TRP A 143 4.98 -21.63 -23.20
N GLY A 144 4.25 -20.50 -23.33
CA GLY A 144 4.79 -19.15 -23.11
C GLY A 144 5.76 -18.63 -24.17
N THR A 145 5.88 -19.31 -25.32
CA THR A 145 6.72 -18.86 -26.44
C THR A 145 6.08 -17.67 -27.17
N ASP A 146 6.86 -16.63 -27.47
CA ASP A 146 6.37 -15.46 -28.20
C ASP A 146 6.49 -15.67 -29.72
N PHE A 147 5.36 -15.64 -30.43
CA PHE A 147 5.26 -15.76 -31.89
C PHE A 147 4.83 -14.48 -32.59
N THR A 148 4.84 -13.33 -31.90
CA THR A 148 4.36 -12.06 -32.44
C THR A 148 5.01 -11.76 -33.79
N ALA A 149 4.20 -11.52 -34.82
CA ALA A 149 4.64 -11.26 -36.19
C ALA A 149 5.52 -12.35 -36.84
N ALA A 150 5.57 -13.55 -36.26
CA ALA A 150 6.28 -14.68 -36.86
C ALA A 150 5.55 -15.13 -38.13
N LYS A 151 6.33 -15.55 -39.13
CA LYS A 151 5.80 -16.11 -40.38
C LYS A 151 5.75 -17.63 -40.29
N LEU A 152 4.59 -18.21 -40.62
CA LEU A 152 4.33 -19.64 -40.62
C LEU A 152 3.66 -20.05 -41.94
N ASN A 153 3.96 -21.26 -42.41
CA ASN A 153 3.17 -21.91 -43.46
C ASN A 153 2.10 -22.84 -42.85
N TRP A 154 1.15 -23.31 -43.67
CA TRP A 154 0.05 -24.21 -43.25
C TRP A 154 0.52 -25.35 -42.33
N ALA A 155 1.54 -26.09 -42.75
CA ALA A 155 2.00 -27.27 -42.04
C ALA A 155 2.69 -26.92 -40.69
N ALA A 156 3.37 -25.77 -40.61
CA ALA A 156 3.93 -25.29 -39.35
C ALA A 156 2.83 -24.79 -38.40
N LEU A 157 1.81 -24.11 -38.92
CA LEU A 157 0.68 -23.60 -38.13
C LEU A 157 -0.19 -24.73 -37.55
N GLU A 158 -0.52 -25.75 -38.34
CA GLU A 158 -1.31 -26.89 -37.85
C GLU A 158 -0.60 -27.58 -36.68
N ARG A 159 0.72 -27.78 -36.82
CA ARG A 159 1.55 -28.37 -35.76
C ARG A 159 1.67 -27.46 -34.55
N LEU A 160 1.77 -26.14 -34.75
CA LEU A 160 1.78 -25.15 -33.68
C LEU A 160 0.48 -25.17 -32.88
N ILE A 161 -0.68 -25.10 -33.55
CA ILE A 161 -2.00 -25.13 -32.89
C ILE A 161 -2.18 -26.45 -32.12
N ALA A 162 -1.79 -27.58 -32.72
CA ALA A 162 -1.87 -28.87 -32.05
C ALA A 162 -0.97 -28.93 -30.81
N ALA A 163 0.25 -28.41 -30.89
CA ALA A 163 1.18 -28.34 -29.77
C ALA A 163 0.64 -27.42 -28.65
N LEU A 164 0.16 -26.22 -28.99
CA LEU A 164 -0.39 -25.28 -28.01
C LEU A 164 -1.68 -25.81 -27.36
N LYS A 165 -2.58 -26.44 -28.12
CA LYS A 165 -3.79 -27.08 -27.57
C LYS A 165 -3.45 -28.23 -26.63
N ALA A 166 -2.39 -29.00 -26.90
CA ALA A 166 -1.96 -30.07 -26.02
C ALA A 166 -1.42 -29.55 -24.67
N THR A 167 -0.99 -28.28 -24.61
CA THR A 167 -0.42 -27.66 -23.42
C THR A 167 -1.37 -26.68 -22.70
N THR A 168 -2.39 -26.11 -23.35
CA THR A 168 -3.29 -25.06 -22.80
C THR A 168 -4.27 -25.59 -21.74
N ARG A 169 -4.61 -24.76 -20.73
CA ARG A 169 -5.58 -25.10 -19.66
C ARG A 169 -7.03 -25.05 -20.14
N GLU A 170 -7.89 -25.84 -19.51
CA GLU A 170 -9.33 -25.88 -19.82
C GLU A 170 -10.01 -24.53 -19.51
N GLY A 171 -10.70 -23.95 -20.50
CA GLY A 171 -11.44 -22.69 -20.39
C GLY A 171 -10.67 -21.43 -20.81
N GLU A 172 -9.36 -21.53 -21.04
CA GLU A 172 -8.55 -20.44 -21.58
C GLU A 172 -8.57 -20.47 -23.13
N LEU A 173 -8.51 -19.28 -23.76
CA LEU A 173 -8.37 -19.18 -25.21
C LEU A 173 -6.94 -19.53 -25.60
N VAL A 174 -6.77 -20.25 -26.72
CA VAL A 174 -5.45 -20.46 -27.32
C VAL A 174 -5.00 -19.16 -27.97
N ASP A 175 -3.90 -18.59 -27.47
CA ASP A 175 -3.35 -17.34 -27.99
C ASP A 175 -2.63 -17.57 -29.33
N LEU A 176 -3.25 -17.05 -30.40
CA LEU A 176 -2.71 -17.00 -31.76
C LEU A 176 -2.63 -15.54 -32.25
N GLY A 177 -2.69 -14.59 -31.32
CA GLY A 177 -2.76 -13.17 -31.59
C GLY A 177 -1.52 -12.66 -32.33
N GLY A 178 -1.73 -11.74 -33.28
CA GLY A 178 -0.64 -11.07 -33.99
C GLY A 178 0.20 -11.95 -34.94
N LEU A 179 -0.19 -13.20 -35.19
CA LEU A 179 0.44 -14.06 -36.21
C LEU A 179 0.26 -13.48 -37.62
N ASN A 180 1.26 -13.69 -38.49
CA ASN A 180 1.12 -13.40 -39.92
C ASN A 180 0.82 -14.68 -40.71
N LEU A 181 -0.47 -14.89 -41.02
CA LEU A 181 -1.02 -16.02 -41.76
C LEU A 181 -1.49 -15.63 -43.18
N SER A 182 -1.03 -14.49 -43.69
CA SER A 182 -1.48 -13.94 -44.98
C SER A 182 -1.16 -14.90 -46.14
N GLY A 183 -2.12 -15.08 -47.04
CA GLY A 183 -2.00 -15.91 -48.25
C GLY A 183 -1.91 -17.42 -48.02
N GLN A 184 -2.10 -17.91 -46.79
CA GLN A 184 -1.99 -19.33 -46.46
C GLN A 184 -3.29 -20.09 -46.77
N ASP A 185 -3.18 -21.38 -47.07
CA ASP A 185 -4.34 -22.29 -47.02
C ASP A 185 -4.58 -22.67 -45.56
N LEU A 186 -5.72 -22.26 -45.01
CA LEU A 186 -6.18 -22.49 -43.64
C LEU A 186 -7.46 -23.34 -43.62
N GLY A 187 -7.79 -24.00 -44.73
CA GLY A 187 -9.02 -24.79 -44.87
C GLY A 187 -9.11 -25.89 -43.83
N ASN A 188 -10.27 -26.01 -43.18
CA ASN A 188 -10.56 -26.98 -42.11
C ASN A 188 -9.74 -26.82 -40.80
N ILE A 189 -8.97 -25.73 -40.63
CA ILE A 189 -8.30 -25.47 -39.35
C ILE A 189 -9.35 -25.21 -38.26
N ASP A 190 -9.13 -25.78 -37.09
CA ASP A 190 -9.96 -25.57 -35.91
C ASP A 190 -9.42 -24.40 -35.07
N PHE A 191 -9.96 -23.20 -35.33
CA PHE A 191 -9.74 -22.00 -34.53
C PHE A 191 -10.76 -21.83 -33.39
N SER A 192 -11.56 -22.86 -33.08
CA SER A 192 -12.49 -22.74 -31.96
C SER A 192 -11.73 -22.47 -30.67
N HIS A 193 -12.31 -21.61 -29.84
CA HIS A 193 -11.70 -21.16 -28.60
C HIS A 193 -10.29 -20.56 -28.78
N CYS A 194 -9.99 -19.96 -29.93
CA CYS A 194 -8.75 -19.24 -30.15
C CYS A 194 -8.97 -17.74 -30.07
N ASP A 195 -7.96 -17.04 -29.56
CA ASP A 195 -7.84 -15.59 -29.69
C ASP A 195 -7.08 -15.29 -30.99
N LEU A 196 -7.77 -14.68 -31.95
CA LEU A 196 -7.24 -14.32 -33.27
C LEU A 196 -7.12 -12.80 -33.44
N THR A 197 -7.11 -12.06 -32.34
CA THR A 197 -6.98 -10.60 -32.36
C THR A 197 -5.67 -10.18 -33.02
N GLY A 198 -5.74 -9.25 -33.98
CA GLY A 198 -4.57 -8.79 -34.73
C GLY A 198 -3.91 -9.82 -35.66
N THR A 199 -4.44 -11.05 -35.78
CA THR A 199 -3.91 -12.05 -36.71
C THR A 199 -4.17 -11.63 -38.16
N ASP A 200 -3.14 -11.64 -39.00
CA ASP A 200 -3.28 -11.32 -40.43
C ASP A 200 -3.56 -12.58 -41.24
N PHE A 201 -4.80 -12.80 -41.65
CA PHE A 201 -5.20 -13.85 -42.58
C PHE A 201 -5.62 -13.30 -43.96
N THR A 202 -5.05 -12.15 -44.36
CA THR A 202 -5.35 -11.53 -45.66
C THR A 202 -5.05 -12.48 -46.81
N GLY A 203 -6.05 -12.78 -47.64
CA GLY A 203 -5.91 -13.68 -48.79
C GLY A 203 -5.76 -15.16 -48.42
N ALA A 204 -5.98 -15.53 -47.15
CA ALA A 204 -5.99 -16.93 -46.74
C ALA A 204 -7.26 -17.66 -47.18
N ILE A 205 -7.14 -18.96 -47.44
CA ILE A 205 -8.29 -19.84 -47.75
C ILE A 205 -8.80 -20.41 -46.43
N ILE A 206 -10.01 -20.07 -45.97
CA ILE A 206 -10.54 -20.49 -44.65
C ILE A 206 -11.79 -21.39 -44.76
N ASP A 207 -11.94 -22.09 -45.89
CA ASP A 207 -13.09 -22.94 -46.16
C ASP A 207 -13.27 -23.97 -45.04
N LYS A 208 -14.47 -23.99 -44.43
CA LYS A 208 -14.84 -24.90 -43.32
C LYS A 208 -13.99 -24.76 -42.04
N ALA A 209 -13.19 -23.71 -41.92
CA ALA A 209 -12.50 -23.43 -40.67
C ALA A 209 -13.52 -23.12 -39.57
N ASN A 210 -13.28 -23.66 -38.38
CA ASN A 210 -14.17 -23.54 -37.24
C ASN A 210 -13.81 -22.31 -36.41
N PHE A 211 -14.73 -21.34 -36.32
CA PHE A 211 -14.58 -20.12 -35.51
C PHE A 211 -15.55 -20.08 -34.33
N THR A 212 -16.13 -21.22 -33.96
CA THR A 212 -17.08 -21.27 -32.84
C THR A 212 -16.43 -20.70 -31.58
N LYS A 213 -17.04 -19.66 -30.99
CA LYS A 213 -16.51 -18.93 -29.82
C LYS A 213 -15.10 -18.36 -30.02
N ALA A 214 -14.66 -18.19 -31.26
CA ALA A 214 -13.42 -17.49 -31.56
C ALA A 214 -13.65 -15.99 -31.41
N ARG A 215 -12.61 -15.30 -30.93
CA ARG A 215 -12.62 -13.84 -30.82
C ARG A 215 -11.94 -13.22 -32.04
N LEU A 216 -12.62 -12.28 -32.69
CA LEU A 216 -12.15 -11.57 -33.87
C LEU A 216 -12.37 -10.07 -33.70
N ASP A 217 -11.37 -9.28 -34.08
CA ASP A 217 -11.55 -7.85 -34.26
C ASP A 217 -12.31 -7.54 -35.56
N ARG A 218 -12.79 -6.31 -35.71
CA ARG A 218 -13.44 -5.79 -36.95
C ARG A 218 -12.72 -6.20 -38.24
N ALA A 219 -11.40 -6.02 -38.31
CA ALA A 219 -10.64 -6.29 -39.51
C ALA A 219 -10.61 -7.80 -39.81
N GLY A 220 -10.55 -8.62 -38.76
CA GLY A 220 -10.71 -10.06 -38.83
C GLY A 220 -12.11 -10.47 -39.30
N LEU A 221 -13.17 -9.86 -38.77
CA LEU A 221 -14.55 -10.14 -39.18
C LEU A 221 -14.82 -9.75 -40.65
N GLU A 222 -14.39 -8.57 -41.10
CA GLU A 222 -14.55 -8.15 -42.50
C GLU A 222 -13.87 -9.14 -43.46
N ARG A 223 -12.67 -9.62 -43.09
CA ARG A 223 -11.95 -10.66 -43.83
C ARG A 223 -12.67 -12.01 -43.77
N LEU A 224 -13.20 -12.40 -42.61
CA LEU A 224 -13.98 -13.63 -42.43
C LEU A 224 -15.23 -13.62 -43.31
N ILE A 225 -15.99 -12.52 -43.30
CA ILE A 225 -17.17 -12.32 -44.13
C ILE A 225 -16.79 -12.39 -45.60
N ALA A 226 -15.75 -11.67 -46.03
CA ALA A 226 -15.32 -11.68 -47.44
C ALA A 226 -14.90 -13.08 -47.89
N ALA A 227 -14.15 -13.81 -47.07
CA ALA A 227 -13.68 -15.15 -47.39
C ALA A 227 -14.83 -16.18 -47.36
N ARG A 228 -15.70 -16.16 -46.35
CA ARG A 228 -16.89 -17.05 -46.30
C ARG A 228 -17.87 -16.73 -47.43
N LYS A 229 -18.07 -15.46 -47.79
CA LYS A 229 -18.92 -15.04 -48.92
C LYS A 229 -18.42 -15.59 -50.25
N ALA A 230 -17.10 -15.67 -50.44
CA ALA A 230 -16.52 -16.29 -51.63
C ALA A 230 -16.76 -17.82 -51.69
N ALA A 231 -16.92 -18.46 -50.53
CA ALA A 231 -17.11 -19.91 -50.39
C ALA A 231 -18.59 -20.35 -50.27
N THR A 232 -19.50 -19.42 -49.96
CA THR A 232 -20.93 -19.71 -49.69
C THR A 232 -21.73 -19.75 -51.00
N PRO A 233 -22.58 -20.77 -51.24
CA PRO A 233 -23.45 -20.84 -52.42
C PRO A 233 -24.41 -19.64 -52.53
N GLU A 234 -24.73 -19.28 -53.77
CA GLU A 234 -25.63 -18.15 -54.06
C GLU A 234 -27.02 -18.36 -53.42
N GLY A 235 -27.42 -17.44 -52.54
CA GLY A 235 -28.72 -17.45 -51.86
C GLY A 235 -28.73 -18.07 -50.45
N GLU A 236 -27.62 -18.68 -50.01
CA GLU A 236 -27.44 -19.12 -48.62
C GLU A 236 -26.89 -17.99 -47.75
N LEU A 237 -27.19 -18.04 -46.45
CA LEU A 237 -26.66 -17.09 -45.49
C LEU A 237 -25.19 -17.44 -45.18
N VAL A 238 -24.34 -16.42 -45.14
CA VAL A 238 -22.99 -16.50 -44.57
C VAL A 238 -23.15 -16.83 -43.08
N ASP A 239 -22.74 -18.02 -42.70
CA ASP A 239 -22.76 -18.46 -41.30
C ASP A 239 -21.83 -17.56 -40.48
N LEU A 240 -22.39 -16.86 -39.48
CA LEU A 240 -21.68 -16.14 -38.44
C LEU A 240 -22.21 -16.56 -37.05
N THR A 241 -22.84 -17.73 -36.98
CA THR A 241 -23.53 -18.20 -35.78
C THR A 241 -22.54 -18.40 -34.63
N ASN A 242 -22.96 -18.03 -33.43
CA ASN A 242 -22.19 -18.20 -32.20
C ASN A 242 -20.78 -17.57 -32.20
N LEU A 243 -20.56 -16.55 -33.04
CA LEU A 243 -19.40 -15.68 -32.92
C LEU A 243 -19.59 -14.76 -31.72
N ASP A 244 -18.47 -14.48 -31.06
CA ASP A 244 -18.38 -13.41 -30.09
C ASP A 244 -17.93 -12.14 -30.81
N LEU A 245 -18.89 -11.25 -31.08
CA LEU A 245 -18.67 -9.92 -31.66
C LEU A 245 -18.97 -8.82 -30.64
N SER A 246 -18.98 -9.18 -29.35
CA SER A 246 -19.20 -8.23 -28.29
C SER A 246 -18.11 -7.15 -28.32
N TYR A 247 -18.49 -5.92 -28.00
CA TYR A 247 -17.59 -4.75 -27.96
C TYR A 247 -16.98 -4.29 -29.30
N GLU A 248 -17.35 -4.90 -30.42
CA GLU A 248 -16.78 -4.55 -31.73
C GLU A 248 -17.47 -3.34 -32.40
N ASP A 249 -16.69 -2.54 -33.14
CA ASP A 249 -17.22 -1.49 -34.01
C ASP A 249 -17.62 -2.06 -35.37
N LEU A 250 -18.87 -2.50 -35.46
CA LEU A 250 -19.45 -3.17 -36.63
C LEU A 250 -20.10 -2.21 -37.63
N ARG A 251 -19.92 -0.88 -37.46
CA ARG A 251 -20.55 0.12 -38.34
C ARG A 251 -20.05 -0.01 -39.77
N GLY A 252 -21.00 -0.05 -40.70
CA GLY A 252 -20.74 -0.23 -42.13
C GLY A 252 -20.38 -1.67 -42.54
N ILE A 253 -20.40 -2.64 -41.61
CA ILE A 253 -20.31 -4.05 -41.98
C ILE A 253 -21.62 -4.47 -42.64
N ASP A 254 -21.49 -5.01 -43.85
CA ASP A 254 -22.62 -5.54 -44.58
C ASP A 254 -23.01 -6.93 -44.02
N PHE A 255 -23.94 -6.93 -43.06
CA PHE A 255 -24.60 -8.15 -42.58
C PHE A 255 -25.70 -8.64 -43.53
N SER A 256 -25.84 -8.04 -44.72
CA SER A 256 -26.77 -8.58 -45.70
C SER A 256 -26.37 -10.00 -46.05
N HIS A 257 -27.34 -10.91 -45.94
CA HIS A 257 -27.14 -12.33 -46.17
C HIS A 257 -26.24 -13.04 -45.15
N CYS A 258 -26.18 -12.60 -43.88
CA CYS A 258 -25.57 -13.35 -42.79
C CYS A 258 -26.60 -14.05 -41.89
N ASP A 259 -26.26 -15.23 -41.37
CA ASP A 259 -26.96 -15.87 -40.26
C ASP A 259 -26.31 -15.43 -38.95
N LEU A 260 -27.08 -14.69 -38.16
CA LEU A 260 -26.66 -14.06 -36.91
C LEU A 260 -27.24 -14.77 -35.68
N THR A 261 -27.75 -15.99 -35.85
CA THR A 261 -28.39 -16.74 -34.78
C THR A 261 -27.38 -17.06 -33.68
N GLY A 262 -27.68 -16.65 -32.45
CA GLY A 262 -26.81 -16.87 -31.29
C GLY A 262 -25.51 -16.07 -31.31
N THR A 263 -25.33 -15.17 -32.28
CA THR A 263 -24.20 -14.24 -32.30
C THR A 263 -24.38 -13.20 -31.20
N ASP A 264 -23.32 -12.95 -30.43
CA ASP A 264 -23.35 -11.93 -29.38
C ASP A 264 -23.03 -10.55 -29.97
N PHE A 265 -23.99 -9.62 -29.86
CA PHE A 265 -23.87 -8.22 -30.27
C PHE A 265 -23.80 -7.26 -29.07
N SER A 266 -23.68 -7.78 -27.86
CA SER A 266 -23.69 -6.96 -26.65
C SER A 266 -22.60 -5.89 -26.73
N ALA A 267 -22.99 -4.64 -26.50
CA ALA A 267 -22.11 -3.48 -26.60
C ALA A 267 -21.46 -3.23 -27.98
N SER A 268 -21.97 -3.86 -29.05
CA SER A 268 -21.50 -3.59 -30.42
C SER A 268 -22.18 -2.35 -31.03
N LYS A 269 -21.48 -1.71 -31.98
CA LYS A 269 -22.00 -0.54 -32.71
C LYS A 269 -22.61 -0.92 -34.05
N LEU A 270 -23.89 -0.62 -34.27
CA LEU A 270 -24.62 -0.88 -35.51
C LEU A 270 -25.11 0.43 -36.17
N ASP A 271 -25.22 0.42 -37.49
CA ASP A 271 -25.94 1.47 -38.22
C ASP A 271 -27.43 1.14 -38.37
N ARG A 272 -28.22 2.13 -38.84
CA ARG A 272 -29.67 1.99 -39.06
C ARG A 272 -30.05 0.75 -39.88
N ALA A 273 -29.34 0.48 -40.97
CA ALA A 273 -29.67 -0.62 -41.87
C ALA A 273 -29.43 -1.99 -41.22
N GLY A 274 -28.32 -2.12 -40.48
CA GLY A 274 -28.04 -3.29 -39.65
C GLY A 274 -29.11 -3.50 -38.56
N LEU A 275 -29.51 -2.43 -37.87
CA LEU A 275 -30.54 -2.50 -36.82
C LEU A 275 -31.92 -2.88 -37.36
N GLU A 276 -32.39 -2.24 -38.43
CA GLU A 276 -33.69 -2.56 -39.03
C GLU A 276 -33.75 -4.05 -39.43
N ARG A 277 -32.63 -4.59 -39.94
CA ARG A 277 -32.56 -5.99 -40.32
C ARG A 277 -32.52 -6.92 -39.10
N LEU A 278 -31.76 -6.57 -38.07
CA LEU A 278 -31.74 -7.29 -36.80
C LEU A 278 -33.15 -7.40 -36.20
N ILE A 279 -33.85 -6.27 -36.09
CA ILE A 279 -35.23 -6.20 -35.59
C ILE A 279 -36.15 -7.08 -36.44
N ALA A 280 -36.04 -7.00 -37.77
CA ALA A 280 -36.87 -7.80 -38.67
C ALA A 280 -36.62 -9.31 -38.52
N VAL A 281 -35.36 -9.74 -38.43
CA VAL A 281 -34.99 -11.16 -38.27
C VAL A 281 -35.44 -11.67 -36.90
N ARG A 282 -35.21 -10.92 -35.82
CA ARG A 282 -35.63 -11.31 -34.47
C ARG A 282 -37.15 -11.30 -34.30
N LYS A 283 -37.86 -10.31 -34.86
CA LYS A 283 -39.34 -10.29 -34.90
C LYS A 283 -39.92 -11.47 -35.68
N ALA A 284 -39.25 -11.93 -36.74
CA ALA A 284 -39.72 -13.08 -37.53
C ALA A 284 -39.66 -14.41 -36.78
N VAL A 285 -38.86 -14.50 -35.72
CA VAL A 285 -38.69 -15.72 -34.91
C VAL A 285 -39.26 -15.61 -33.49
N ALA A 286 -39.70 -14.42 -33.04
CA ALA A 286 -40.29 -14.18 -31.73
C ALA A 286 -41.74 -14.71 -31.60
N HIS A 287 -42.14 -15.16 -30.40
CA HIS A 287 -43.52 -15.58 -30.12
C HIS A 287 -44.43 -14.39 -29.73
N GLU A 288 -45.75 -14.56 -29.87
CA GLU A 288 -46.73 -13.50 -29.62
C GLU A 288 -46.73 -13.06 -28.14
N GLY A 289 -46.48 -11.77 -27.91
CA GLY A 289 -46.38 -11.18 -26.56
C GLY A 289 -44.98 -11.24 -25.95
N GLU A 290 -44.02 -11.89 -26.60
CA GLU A 290 -42.62 -11.82 -26.21
C GLU A 290 -41.99 -10.53 -26.74
N LEU A 291 -41.18 -9.90 -25.90
CA LEU A 291 -40.42 -8.75 -26.29
C LEU A 291 -39.27 -9.17 -27.22
N VAL A 292 -39.05 -8.39 -28.27
CA VAL A 292 -37.90 -8.59 -29.17
C VAL A 292 -36.65 -8.11 -28.43
N ASP A 293 -35.74 -9.04 -28.14
CA ASP A 293 -34.49 -8.75 -27.44
C ASP A 293 -33.55 -7.90 -28.31
N LEU A 294 -33.36 -6.66 -27.89
CA LEU A 294 -32.43 -5.66 -28.42
C LEU A 294 -31.60 -5.05 -27.26
N THR A 295 -31.40 -5.85 -26.20
CA THR A 295 -30.76 -5.39 -24.97
C THR A 295 -29.31 -4.98 -25.21
N ASN A 296 -28.86 -3.95 -24.51
CA ASN A 296 -27.45 -3.48 -24.50
C ASN A 296 -26.84 -3.12 -25.87
N LEU A 297 -27.65 -2.76 -26.88
CA LEU A 297 -27.16 -2.22 -28.15
C LEU A 297 -26.69 -0.76 -27.97
N ASP A 298 -25.58 -0.40 -28.62
CA ASP A 298 -25.15 0.99 -28.78
C ASP A 298 -25.76 1.56 -30.06
N LEU A 299 -26.84 2.34 -29.90
CA LEU A 299 -27.55 3.05 -30.98
C LEU A 299 -27.32 4.57 -30.93
N SER A 300 -26.25 4.99 -30.25
CA SER A 300 -25.93 6.39 -30.08
C SER A 300 -25.69 7.11 -31.42
N ASP A 301 -26.11 8.38 -31.49
CA ASP A 301 -25.96 9.28 -32.64
C ASP A 301 -26.60 8.79 -33.96
N GLN A 302 -27.50 7.81 -33.92
CA GLN A 302 -28.17 7.28 -35.13
C GLN A 302 -29.46 8.06 -35.46
N ASP A 303 -29.76 8.15 -36.76
CA ASP A 303 -31.11 8.56 -37.22
C ASP A 303 -32.06 7.35 -37.17
N LEU A 304 -32.83 7.27 -36.10
CA LEU A 304 -33.81 6.22 -35.81
C LEU A 304 -35.25 6.68 -36.10
N SER A 305 -35.41 7.77 -36.85
CA SER A 305 -36.72 8.33 -37.17
C SER A 305 -37.61 7.27 -37.82
N ASP A 306 -38.88 7.26 -37.42
CA ASP A 306 -39.93 6.35 -37.93
C ASP A 306 -39.70 4.84 -37.68
N ILE A 307 -38.70 4.43 -36.88
CA ILE A 307 -38.50 3.01 -36.53
C ILE A 307 -39.61 2.51 -35.59
N ASP A 308 -40.03 1.25 -35.79
CA ASP A 308 -41.01 0.57 -34.94
C ASP A 308 -40.35 -0.26 -33.82
N PHE A 309 -40.19 0.37 -32.66
CA PHE A 309 -39.74 -0.25 -31.41
C PHE A 309 -40.89 -0.84 -30.57
N SER A 310 -42.10 -0.94 -31.11
CA SER A 310 -43.20 -1.49 -30.33
C SER A 310 -42.93 -2.94 -29.92
N ASN A 311 -43.26 -3.25 -28.66
CA ASN A 311 -43.02 -4.54 -28.03
C ASN A 311 -41.56 -5.01 -28.13
N CYS A 312 -40.60 -4.10 -28.12
CA CYS A 312 -39.17 -4.44 -28.02
C CYS A 312 -38.71 -4.32 -26.56
N ASP A 313 -37.77 -5.18 -26.17
CA ASP A 313 -37.03 -5.03 -24.92
C ASP A 313 -35.80 -4.18 -25.21
N LEU A 314 -35.84 -2.93 -24.74
CA LEU A 314 -34.77 -1.95 -24.89
C LEU A 314 -34.00 -1.77 -23.58
N THR A 315 -34.01 -2.78 -22.72
CA THR A 315 -33.28 -2.74 -21.45
C THR A 315 -31.79 -2.52 -21.71
N GLY A 316 -31.23 -1.47 -21.12
CA GLY A 316 -29.81 -1.12 -21.28
C GLY A 316 -29.41 -0.58 -22.65
N THR A 317 -30.35 -0.37 -23.59
CA THR A 317 -30.04 0.20 -24.92
C THR A 317 -29.61 1.67 -24.80
N ASP A 318 -28.54 2.05 -25.49
CA ASP A 318 -28.03 3.43 -25.52
C ASP A 318 -28.62 4.21 -26.72
N PHE A 319 -29.48 5.20 -26.43
CA PHE A 319 -30.07 6.14 -27.40
C PHE A 319 -29.44 7.54 -27.36
N THR A 320 -28.29 7.72 -26.70
CA THR A 320 -27.63 9.04 -26.56
C THR A 320 -27.39 9.68 -27.93
N GLY A 321 -27.88 10.90 -28.17
CA GLY A 321 -27.74 11.60 -29.46
C GLY A 321 -28.64 11.09 -30.60
N ALA A 322 -29.44 10.04 -30.39
CA ALA A 322 -30.27 9.46 -31.44
C ALA A 322 -31.47 10.35 -31.81
N ILE A 323 -31.77 10.42 -33.11
CA ILE A 323 -32.98 11.10 -33.60
C ILE A 323 -34.12 10.07 -33.59
N ILE A 324 -35.03 10.17 -32.62
CA ILE A 324 -36.19 9.27 -32.45
C ILE A 324 -37.52 9.91 -32.86
N ASP A 325 -37.47 10.88 -33.76
CA ASP A 325 -38.66 11.60 -34.19
C ASP A 325 -39.68 10.63 -34.80
N LYS A 326 -40.90 10.65 -34.25
CA LYS A 326 -42.05 9.78 -34.66
C LYS A 326 -41.82 8.27 -34.52
N ALA A 327 -40.76 7.84 -33.85
CA ALA A 327 -40.57 6.43 -33.54
C ALA A 327 -41.71 5.91 -32.65
N ASN A 328 -42.10 4.65 -32.85
CA ASN A 328 -43.19 4.04 -32.10
C ASN A 328 -42.67 3.27 -30.88
N PHE A 329 -42.99 3.76 -29.69
CA PHE A 329 -42.58 3.17 -28.41
C PHE A 329 -43.74 2.57 -27.60
N THR A 330 -44.84 2.27 -28.27
CA THR A 330 -46.03 1.70 -27.61
C THR A 330 -45.65 0.38 -26.93
N LYS A 331 -45.86 0.32 -25.60
CA LYS A 331 -45.54 -0.83 -24.73
C LYS A 331 -44.07 -1.28 -24.78
N ALA A 332 -43.16 -0.43 -25.25
CA ALA A 332 -41.73 -0.71 -25.18
C ALA A 332 -41.26 -0.64 -23.71
N ASN A 333 -40.34 -1.54 -23.34
CA ASN A 333 -39.68 -1.52 -22.04
C ASN A 333 -38.43 -0.66 -22.11
N PHE A 334 -38.39 0.39 -21.29
CA PHE A 334 -37.27 1.33 -21.19
C PHE A 334 -36.51 1.21 -19.87
N THR A 335 -36.72 0.13 -19.11
CA THR A 335 -35.99 -0.10 -17.86
C THR A 335 -34.50 0.00 -18.15
N LYS A 336 -33.79 0.92 -17.48
CA LYS A 336 -32.36 1.16 -17.70
C LYS A 336 -31.95 1.59 -19.13
N ALA A 337 -32.87 2.07 -19.96
CA ALA A 337 -32.52 2.63 -21.26
C ALA A 337 -31.89 4.03 -21.07
N ARG A 338 -30.79 4.31 -21.79
CA ARG A 338 -30.06 5.59 -21.69
C ARG A 338 -30.53 6.55 -22.78
N LEU A 339 -30.95 7.75 -22.40
CA LEU A 339 -31.48 8.79 -23.30
C LEU A 339 -30.82 10.12 -22.98
N ASP A 340 -30.35 10.83 -24.01
CA ASP A 340 -29.91 12.20 -23.79
C ASP A 340 -31.09 13.13 -23.48
N ARG A 341 -30.79 14.32 -22.94
CA ARG A 341 -31.78 15.37 -22.66
C ARG A 341 -32.79 15.60 -23.80
N ALA A 342 -32.33 15.70 -25.04
CA ALA A 342 -33.20 16.00 -26.18
C ALA A 342 -34.13 14.83 -26.54
N GLY A 343 -33.62 13.60 -26.41
CA GLY A 343 -34.40 12.36 -26.50
C GLY A 343 -35.46 12.27 -25.41
N LEU A 344 -35.12 12.60 -24.16
CA LEU A 344 -36.08 12.63 -23.04
C LEU A 344 -37.19 13.67 -23.25
N GLU A 345 -36.85 14.89 -23.66
CA GLU A 345 -37.85 15.94 -23.96
C GLU A 345 -38.82 15.48 -25.07
N ARG A 346 -38.30 14.84 -26.12
CA ARG A 346 -39.11 14.28 -27.21
C ARG A 346 -39.97 13.10 -26.77
N LEU A 347 -39.45 12.23 -25.91
CA LEU A 347 -40.20 11.10 -25.32
C LEU A 347 -41.37 11.61 -24.46
N ILE A 348 -41.11 12.57 -23.56
CA ILE A 348 -42.14 13.21 -22.73
C ILE A 348 -43.22 13.84 -23.62
N ALA A 349 -42.82 14.57 -24.67
CA ALA A 349 -43.77 15.19 -25.60
C ALA A 349 -44.61 14.16 -26.38
N ALA A 350 -43.97 13.11 -26.90
CA ALA A 350 -44.64 12.05 -27.66
C ALA A 350 -45.64 11.26 -26.78
N ARG A 351 -45.29 10.98 -25.51
CA ARG A 351 -46.18 10.33 -24.55
C ARG A 351 -47.30 11.25 -24.07
N LYS A 352 -47.02 12.54 -23.79
CA LYS A 352 -48.05 13.53 -23.45
C LYS A 352 -49.11 13.68 -24.53
N ALA A 353 -48.71 13.62 -25.81
CA ALA A 353 -49.65 13.74 -26.93
C ALA A 353 -50.70 12.63 -27.00
N VAL A 354 -50.51 11.52 -26.27
CA VAL A 354 -51.40 10.35 -26.25
C VAL A 354 -51.98 10.03 -24.85
N ALA A 355 -51.68 10.84 -23.81
CA ALA A 355 -52.12 10.66 -22.42
C ALA A 355 -53.47 11.35 -22.10
N GLN A 356 -54.20 10.91 -21.06
CA GLN A 356 -55.49 11.53 -20.64
C GLN A 356 -55.32 12.69 -19.64
N GLU A 357 -56.34 13.55 -19.49
CA GLU A 357 -56.27 14.76 -18.64
C GLU A 357 -56.18 14.41 -17.14
N GLY A 358 -55.16 14.97 -16.46
CA GLY A 358 -54.88 14.70 -15.04
C GLY A 358 -54.07 13.43 -14.77
N GLU A 359 -53.78 12.66 -15.82
CA GLU A 359 -52.90 11.49 -15.75
C GLU A 359 -51.43 11.92 -15.75
N LEU A 360 -50.63 11.35 -14.86
CA LEU A 360 -49.19 11.59 -14.82
C LEU A 360 -48.52 10.91 -16.02
N VAL A 361 -47.54 11.57 -16.60
CA VAL A 361 -46.67 10.92 -17.60
C VAL A 361 -45.82 9.89 -16.88
N ASP A 362 -45.98 8.62 -17.25
CA ASP A 362 -45.21 7.52 -16.68
C ASP A 362 -43.77 7.54 -17.18
N LEU A 363 -42.86 7.84 -16.25
CA LEU A 363 -41.42 7.83 -16.38
C LEU A 363 -40.76 6.90 -15.34
N THR A 364 -41.55 6.01 -14.74
CA THR A 364 -41.08 5.14 -13.65
C THR A 364 -39.92 4.25 -14.11
N ASN A 365 -38.91 4.09 -13.26
CA ASN A 365 -37.75 3.21 -13.48
C ASN A 365 -36.90 3.52 -14.73
N LEU A 366 -36.98 4.73 -15.28
CA LEU A 366 -36.04 5.19 -16.29
C LEU A 366 -34.66 5.42 -15.67
N ASP A 367 -33.61 5.16 -16.46
CA ASP A 367 -32.23 5.51 -16.11
C ASP A 367 -31.88 6.84 -16.78
N LEU A 368 -31.92 7.90 -15.97
CA LEU A 368 -31.52 9.24 -16.36
C LEU A 368 -30.18 9.62 -15.74
N SER A 369 -29.39 8.61 -15.35
CA SER A 369 -28.08 8.82 -14.75
C SER A 369 -27.16 9.59 -15.71
N TYR A 370 -26.30 10.43 -15.16
CA TYR A 370 -25.32 11.24 -15.91
C TYR A 370 -25.88 12.32 -16.88
N GLU A 371 -27.20 12.47 -17.00
CA GLU A 371 -27.82 13.35 -18.00
C GLU A 371 -27.92 14.84 -17.62
N ASP A 372 -27.82 15.76 -18.59
CA ASP A 372 -28.05 17.19 -18.35
C ASP A 372 -29.53 17.59 -18.37
N LEU A 373 -30.22 17.31 -17.26
CA LEU A 373 -31.65 17.50 -17.07
C LEU A 373 -32.05 18.93 -16.66
N ARG A 374 -31.10 19.88 -16.57
CA ARG A 374 -31.36 21.23 -16.04
C ARG A 374 -32.50 21.93 -16.77
N GLY A 375 -33.56 22.31 -16.06
CA GLY A 375 -34.70 23.05 -16.61
C GLY A 375 -35.76 22.20 -17.32
N ILE A 376 -35.69 20.85 -17.25
CA ILE A 376 -36.81 19.98 -17.62
C ILE A 376 -37.92 20.10 -16.56
N ASP A 377 -39.17 20.15 -17.01
CA ASP A 377 -40.33 20.24 -16.12
C ASP A 377 -40.92 18.85 -15.80
N PHE A 378 -40.67 18.39 -14.58
CA PHE A 378 -41.18 17.12 -14.03
C PHE A 378 -42.48 17.26 -13.21
N SER A 379 -43.09 18.46 -13.14
CA SER A 379 -44.22 18.74 -12.23
C SER A 379 -45.46 17.85 -12.44
N HIS A 380 -45.63 17.27 -13.63
CA HIS A 380 -46.75 16.40 -14.02
C HIS A 380 -46.31 14.98 -14.41
N CYS A 381 -45.17 14.53 -13.89
CA CYS A 381 -44.64 13.19 -14.13
C CYS A 381 -44.74 12.32 -12.87
N ASP A 382 -44.89 11.02 -13.05
CA ASP A 382 -44.64 10.04 -11.99
C ASP A 382 -43.17 9.64 -12.06
N LEU A 383 -42.46 9.91 -10.97
CA LEU A 383 -41.02 9.67 -10.83
C LEU A 383 -40.70 8.56 -9.84
N THR A 384 -41.70 7.81 -9.37
CA THR A 384 -41.49 6.72 -8.42
C THR A 384 -40.48 5.72 -8.97
N GLY A 385 -39.43 5.44 -8.20
CA GLY A 385 -38.36 4.51 -8.59
C GLY A 385 -37.51 4.94 -9.79
N THR A 386 -37.61 6.19 -10.26
CA THR A 386 -36.75 6.71 -11.34
C THR A 386 -35.31 6.87 -10.83
N ASP A 387 -34.33 6.45 -11.63
CA ASP A 387 -32.91 6.58 -11.31
C ASP A 387 -32.36 7.89 -11.85
N PHE A 388 -32.03 8.79 -10.92
CA PHE A 388 -31.42 10.07 -11.24
C PHE A 388 -29.91 10.08 -11.05
N SER A 389 -29.28 8.95 -10.73
CA SER A 389 -27.92 8.94 -10.20
C SER A 389 -26.87 9.67 -11.06
N GLU A 390 -26.08 10.55 -10.45
CA GLU A 390 -25.05 11.32 -11.15
C GLU A 390 -25.54 12.23 -12.29
N SER A 391 -26.85 12.50 -12.38
CA SER A 391 -27.42 13.41 -13.38
C SER A 391 -27.15 14.88 -13.03
N LYS A 392 -27.14 15.77 -14.02
CA LYS A 392 -27.18 17.23 -13.78
C LYS A 392 -28.63 17.66 -13.72
N LEU A 393 -29.28 17.36 -12.60
CA LEU A 393 -30.50 18.05 -12.20
C LEU A 393 -30.14 19.46 -11.74
N ASP A 394 -30.90 20.48 -12.16
CA ASP A 394 -30.79 21.75 -11.45
C ASP A 394 -31.49 21.60 -10.11
N ARG A 395 -30.76 21.92 -9.03
CA ARG A 395 -31.29 22.04 -7.66
C ARG A 395 -32.65 22.75 -7.63
N ALA A 396 -32.82 23.80 -8.44
CA ALA A 396 -34.06 24.54 -8.57
C ALA A 396 -35.25 23.68 -9.07
N GLY A 397 -35.03 22.66 -9.88
CA GLY A 397 -36.04 21.71 -10.34
C GLY A 397 -36.52 20.78 -9.23
N LEU A 398 -35.59 20.16 -8.48
CA LEU A 398 -35.91 19.32 -7.32
C LEU A 398 -36.52 20.14 -6.17
N GLU A 399 -36.00 21.33 -5.90
CA GLU A 399 -36.58 22.28 -4.94
C GLU A 399 -37.97 22.74 -5.36
N ARG A 400 -38.21 23.02 -6.65
CA ARG A 400 -39.56 23.36 -7.15
C ARG A 400 -40.53 22.19 -7.02
N LEU A 401 -40.08 20.97 -7.25
CA LEU A 401 -40.87 19.77 -7.01
C LEU A 401 -41.25 19.66 -5.53
N ILE A 402 -40.25 19.70 -4.63
CA ILE A 402 -40.46 19.64 -3.18
C ILE A 402 -41.32 20.81 -2.70
N ALA A 403 -41.12 22.03 -3.23
CA ALA A 403 -41.89 23.21 -2.87
C ALA A 403 -43.34 23.17 -3.38
N ALA A 404 -43.57 22.70 -4.61
CA ALA A 404 -44.91 22.51 -5.16
C ALA A 404 -45.68 21.44 -4.38
N ARG A 405 -44.99 20.36 -3.96
CA ARG A 405 -45.53 19.34 -3.07
C ARG A 405 -45.82 19.92 -1.68
N LYS A 406 -44.86 20.60 -1.04
CA LYS A 406 -45.02 21.34 0.24
C LYS A 406 -46.22 22.30 0.20
N ALA A 407 -46.42 23.05 -0.89
CA ALA A 407 -47.53 23.99 -1.04
C ALA A 407 -48.90 23.31 -1.21
N ALA A 408 -48.91 22.06 -1.71
CA ALA A 408 -50.11 21.24 -1.83
C ALA A 408 -50.38 20.38 -0.58
N THR A 409 -49.44 20.30 0.37
CA THR A 409 -49.52 19.55 1.64
C THR A 409 -50.02 20.45 2.80
N PRO A 410 -50.94 19.99 3.68
CA PRO A 410 -51.44 20.76 4.83
C PRO A 410 -50.38 21.12 5.90
N GLU A 411 -50.59 22.21 6.67
CA GLU A 411 -49.64 22.73 7.67
C GLU A 411 -49.47 21.78 8.89
N GLY A 412 -48.23 21.47 9.25
CA GLY A 412 -47.88 20.54 10.34
C GLY A 412 -47.83 19.06 9.91
N GLU A 413 -48.18 18.76 8.66
CA GLU A 413 -48.03 17.44 8.06
C GLU A 413 -46.71 17.32 7.29
N LEU A 414 -46.18 16.10 7.22
CA LEU A 414 -44.94 15.82 6.50
C LEU A 414 -45.19 15.72 4.99
N VAL A 415 -44.20 16.15 4.20
CA VAL A 415 -44.24 16.01 2.73
C VAL A 415 -43.78 14.62 2.30
N ASP A 416 -44.58 13.95 1.46
CA ASP A 416 -44.31 12.60 0.96
C ASP A 416 -43.30 12.62 -0.20
N LEU A 417 -42.13 12.03 0.05
CA LEU A 417 -41.04 11.81 -0.89
C LEU A 417 -40.54 10.36 -0.82
N THR A 418 -41.43 9.43 -0.47
CA THR A 418 -41.05 8.03 -0.25
C THR A 418 -40.55 7.33 -1.52
N ASN A 419 -39.57 6.44 -1.39
CA ASN A 419 -39.08 5.52 -2.44
C ASN A 419 -38.43 6.15 -3.70
N LEU A 420 -37.75 7.30 -3.58
CA LEU A 420 -36.94 7.86 -4.66
C LEU A 420 -35.51 7.32 -4.65
N ASN A 421 -34.88 7.15 -5.82
CA ASN A 421 -33.44 6.92 -5.92
C ASN A 421 -32.73 8.24 -6.25
N LEU A 422 -32.13 8.84 -5.21
CA LEU A 422 -31.34 10.07 -5.31
C LEU A 422 -29.85 9.79 -5.10
N SER A 423 -29.43 8.55 -5.35
CA SER A 423 -28.02 8.16 -5.20
C SER A 423 -27.11 9.07 -6.02
N TYR A 424 -25.95 9.41 -5.47
CA TYR A 424 -24.94 10.27 -6.11
C TYR A 424 -25.37 11.67 -6.55
N GLU A 425 -26.58 12.11 -6.21
CA GLU A 425 -27.05 13.46 -6.52
C GLU A 425 -26.47 14.50 -5.56
N ASP A 426 -26.31 15.73 -6.07
CA ASP A 426 -25.99 16.87 -5.24
C ASP A 426 -27.22 17.38 -4.50
N LEU A 427 -27.47 16.75 -3.35
CA LEU A 427 -28.51 17.13 -2.42
C LEU A 427 -28.04 18.19 -1.40
N SER A 428 -26.88 18.80 -1.64
CA SER A 428 -26.26 19.70 -0.67
C SER A 428 -27.12 20.94 -0.43
N ASP A 429 -27.22 21.29 0.85
CA ASP A 429 -28.10 22.33 1.37
C ASP A 429 -29.59 22.20 0.95
N ILE A 430 -30.04 21.03 0.49
CA ILE A 430 -31.46 20.78 0.27
C ILE A 430 -32.16 20.69 1.62
N ASP A 431 -33.31 21.34 1.69
CA ASP A 431 -34.13 21.37 2.89
C ASP A 431 -35.17 20.24 2.90
N PHE A 432 -34.75 19.10 3.45
CA PHE A 432 -35.62 17.98 3.80
C PHE A 432 -36.30 18.14 5.17
N SER A 433 -36.20 19.32 5.79
CA SER A 433 -36.87 19.55 7.08
C SER A 433 -38.37 19.34 6.93
N ASN A 434 -38.94 18.62 7.89
CA ASN A 434 -40.37 18.27 7.91
C ASN A 434 -40.81 17.44 6.69
N CYS A 435 -39.91 16.69 6.08
CA CYS A 435 -40.25 15.67 5.07
C CYS A 435 -40.40 14.28 5.71
N ASP A 436 -41.24 13.47 5.06
CA ASP A 436 -41.31 12.03 5.28
C ASP A 436 -40.43 11.35 4.24
N LEU A 437 -39.31 10.81 4.70
CA LEU A 437 -38.27 10.22 3.85
C LEU A 437 -38.20 8.70 3.97
N ARG A 438 -39.21 8.08 4.58
CA ARG A 438 -39.22 6.63 4.78
C ARG A 438 -39.15 5.90 3.43
N GLY A 439 -38.21 4.95 3.31
CA GLY A 439 -37.99 4.16 2.10
C GLY A 439 -37.23 4.85 0.94
N THR A 440 -36.77 6.09 1.11
CA THR A 440 -35.96 6.80 0.08
C THR A 440 -34.52 6.29 0.05
N ASP A 441 -33.93 6.09 -1.14
CA ASP A 441 -32.53 5.68 -1.30
C ASP A 441 -31.60 6.88 -1.48
N PHE A 442 -30.69 7.02 -0.52
CA PHE A 442 -29.67 8.07 -0.43
C PHE A 442 -28.24 7.59 -0.73
N THR A 443 -28.08 6.37 -1.25
CA THR A 443 -26.76 5.72 -1.41
C THR A 443 -25.79 6.60 -2.21
N GLY A 444 -24.66 6.99 -1.63
CA GLY A 444 -23.64 7.78 -2.36
C GLY A 444 -24.01 9.23 -2.70
N ALA A 445 -25.21 9.70 -2.35
CA ALA A 445 -25.64 11.08 -2.58
C ALA A 445 -24.80 12.07 -1.74
N THR A 446 -24.45 13.23 -2.31
CA THR A 446 -23.81 14.28 -1.52
C THR A 446 -24.88 15.05 -0.75
N ILE A 447 -25.01 14.66 0.50
CA ILE A 447 -25.99 15.19 1.45
C ILE A 447 -25.29 16.28 2.31
N GLU A 448 -24.25 16.93 1.79
CA GLU A 448 -23.43 17.88 2.53
C GLU A 448 -24.28 19.08 2.95
N LYS A 449 -24.38 19.32 4.26
CA LYS A 449 -25.23 20.38 4.84
C LYS A 449 -26.72 20.28 4.48
N ALA A 450 -27.14 19.18 3.87
CA ALA A 450 -28.54 18.88 3.68
C ALA A 450 -29.20 18.76 5.07
N ILE A 451 -30.36 19.39 5.18
CA ILE A 451 -30.97 19.65 6.48
C ILE A 451 -32.04 18.60 6.73
N PHE A 452 -31.75 17.70 7.67
CA PHE A 452 -32.68 16.69 8.20
C PHE A 452 -33.24 17.11 9.54
N THR A 453 -33.17 18.40 9.87
CA THR A 453 -33.67 18.91 11.13
C THR A 453 -35.16 18.56 11.27
N LYS A 454 -35.47 17.75 12.28
CA LYS A 454 -36.81 17.20 12.54
C LYS A 454 -37.40 16.40 11.36
N ALA A 455 -36.56 15.99 10.42
CA ALA A 455 -36.96 15.04 9.40
C ALA A 455 -37.26 13.71 10.07
N ARG A 456 -38.32 13.04 9.60
CA ARG A 456 -38.66 11.72 10.09
C ARG A 456 -38.00 10.69 9.21
N LEU A 457 -37.04 10.02 9.84
CA LEU A 457 -36.41 8.85 9.33
C LEU A 457 -36.98 7.67 10.10
N ASP A 458 -37.34 6.63 9.36
CA ASP A 458 -37.46 5.33 9.97
C ASP A 458 -36.07 4.77 10.21
N ARG A 459 -36.03 3.57 10.78
CA ARG A 459 -34.78 2.87 11.04
C ARG A 459 -33.91 2.71 9.79
N ALA A 460 -34.49 2.34 8.64
CA ALA A 460 -33.72 2.11 7.41
C ALA A 460 -33.16 3.40 6.81
N GLY A 461 -33.97 4.47 6.81
CA GLY A 461 -33.51 5.81 6.43
C GLY A 461 -32.54 6.40 7.44
N LEU A 462 -32.65 6.08 8.73
CA LEU A 462 -31.67 6.45 9.74
C LEU A 462 -30.39 5.64 9.53
N GLU A 463 -30.44 4.35 9.20
CA GLU A 463 -29.27 3.52 8.86
C GLU A 463 -28.59 4.00 7.57
N GLN A 464 -29.34 4.45 6.57
CA GLN A 464 -28.82 5.00 5.32
C GLN A 464 -28.36 6.44 5.45
N LEU A 465 -29.02 7.28 6.24
CA LEU A 465 -28.50 8.59 6.63
C LEU A 465 -27.23 8.38 7.44
N ILE A 466 -27.26 7.44 8.39
CA ILE A 466 -26.10 7.03 9.15
C ILE A 466 -25.02 6.58 8.19
N ALA A 467 -25.32 5.76 7.19
CA ALA A 467 -24.33 5.24 6.25
C ALA A 467 -23.83 6.26 5.22
N ALA A 468 -24.70 7.11 4.67
CA ALA A 468 -24.36 8.15 3.71
C ALA A 468 -23.61 9.28 4.40
N ARG A 469 -24.00 9.63 5.64
CA ARG A 469 -23.17 10.41 6.54
C ARG A 469 -21.95 9.61 6.99
N LYS A 470 -21.91 8.30 7.26
CA LYS A 470 -20.64 7.53 7.48
C LYS A 470 -19.68 7.62 6.31
N ALA A 471 -20.22 7.81 5.12
CA ALA A 471 -19.43 7.85 3.91
C ALA A 471 -18.95 9.28 3.62
N ALA A 472 -19.85 10.25 3.73
CA ALA A 472 -19.55 11.66 3.54
C ALA A 472 -18.88 12.30 4.77
N THR A 473 -19.10 11.72 5.95
CA THR A 473 -18.45 11.97 7.25
C THR A 473 -17.33 10.95 7.36
N PRO A 474 -16.08 11.39 7.39
CA PRO A 474 -14.94 10.53 7.20
C PRO A 474 -14.98 9.25 8.03
N GLU A 475 -14.57 8.18 7.38
CA GLU A 475 -14.31 6.89 8.02
C GLU A 475 -13.60 7.07 9.38
N GLY A 476 -14.11 6.47 10.46
CA GLY A 476 -13.64 6.67 11.84
C GLY A 476 -14.16 7.94 12.53
N GLU A 477 -14.55 8.94 11.76
CA GLU A 477 -15.40 10.02 12.25
C GLU A 477 -16.80 9.51 12.51
N LEU A 478 -17.38 10.22 13.45
CA LEU A 478 -18.68 9.94 13.94
C LEU A 478 -19.68 10.46 12.92
N VAL A 479 -20.56 9.60 12.50
CA VAL A 479 -21.69 9.97 11.66
C VAL A 479 -22.42 11.12 12.27
N ASP A 480 -22.44 12.27 11.61
CA ASP A 480 -23.23 13.39 12.10
C ASP A 480 -24.71 12.98 12.14
N LEU A 481 -25.20 12.56 13.29
CA LEU A 481 -26.61 12.45 13.60
C LEU A 481 -27.02 13.56 14.55
N THR A 482 -26.19 14.60 14.64
CA THR A 482 -26.38 15.66 15.59
C THR A 482 -27.71 16.33 15.36
N ASN A 483 -28.40 16.63 16.46
CA ASN A 483 -29.69 17.30 16.44
C ASN A 483 -30.79 16.54 15.67
N LEU A 484 -30.60 15.24 15.41
CA LEU A 484 -31.71 14.39 15.01
C LEU A 484 -32.67 14.21 16.17
N ASP A 485 -33.95 14.16 15.81
CA ASP A 485 -34.99 13.84 16.75
C ASP A 485 -35.17 12.32 16.81
N LEU A 486 -34.41 11.71 17.72
CA LEU A 486 -34.58 10.32 18.13
C LEU A 486 -35.38 10.21 19.43
N SER A 487 -36.00 11.31 19.87
CA SER A 487 -36.77 11.33 21.10
C SER A 487 -38.00 10.42 20.97
N TYR A 488 -38.37 9.79 22.09
CA TYR A 488 -39.47 8.82 22.17
C TYR A 488 -39.33 7.60 21.24
N GLN A 489 -38.22 7.47 20.51
CA GLN A 489 -37.96 6.31 19.68
C GLN A 489 -37.60 5.10 20.54
N ASP A 490 -37.91 3.93 20.01
CA ASP A 490 -37.36 2.70 20.53
C ASP A 490 -35.98 2.48 19.92
N LEU A 491 -34.98 2.69 20.75
CA LEU A 491 -33.58 2.58 20.38
C LEU A 491 -32.94 1.30 20.93
N SER A 492 -33.76 0.37 21.42
CA SER A 492 -33.30 -0.84 22.10
C SER A 492 -32.39 -1.73 21.22
N ASP A 493 -32.54 -1.61 19.89
CA ASP A 493 -31.84 -2.40 18.86
C ASP A 493 -31.10 -1.54 17.81
N ILE A 494 -31.00 -0.22 18.02
CA ILE A 494 -30.22 0.64 17.12
C ILE A 494 -28.76 0.53 17.49
N ASP A 495 -27.95 0.21 16.49
CA ASP A 495 -26.51 0.21 16.66
C ASP A 495 -25.97 1.63 16.57
N PHE A 496 -25.89 2.26 17.73
CA PHE A 496 -25.23 3.54 17.92
C PHE A 496 -23.72 3.47 17.91
N SER A 497 -23.14 2.28 17.75
CA SER A 497 -21.71 2.19 17.53
C SER A 497 -21.32 3.06 16.33
N HIS A 498 -20.22 3.79 16.50
CA HIS A 498 -19.70 4.67 15.46
C HIS A 498 -20.67 5.74 14.95
N CYS A 499 -21.50 6.29 15.81
CA CYS A 499 -22.37 7.42 15.45
C CYS A 499 -22.02 8.68 16.25
N ASP A 500 -22.08 9.84 15.60
CA ASP A 500 -22.00 11.12 16.29
C ASP A 500 -23.37 11.46 16.79
N LEU A 501 -23.55 11.13 18.05
CA LEU A 501 -24.81 11.36 18.71
C LEU A 501 -24.77 12.67 19.48
N TRP A 502 -23.80 13.54 19.19
CA TRP A 502 -23.66 14.84 19.81
C TRP A 502 -24.90 15.71 19.61
N GLY A 503 -25.51 16.16 20.71
CA GLY A 503 -26.76 16.93 20.64
C GLY A 503 -27.94 16.18 20.02
N THR A 504 -27.79 14.87 19.77
CA THR A 504 -28.90 13.99 19.43
C THR A 504 -29.78 13.88 20.65
N ASP A 505 -31.08 14.07 20.44
CA ASP A 505 -31.99 14.11 21.57
C ASP A 505 -32.37 12.68 22.01
N PHE A 506 -31.65 12.19 23.02
CA PHE A 506 -32.02 10.97 23.75
C PHE A 506 -32.98 11.24 24.91
N THR A 507 -33.60 12.43 24.99
CA THR A 507 -34.51 12.75 26.09
C THR A 507 -35.65 11.77 26.12
N ALA A 508 -35.81 11.14 27.28
CA ALA A 508 -36.79 10.08 27.50
C ALA A 508 -36.70 8.94 26.47
N ALA A 509 -35.55 8.80 25.79
CA ALA A 509 -35.23 7.63 25.01
C ALA A 509 -35.29 6.43 25.93
N LYS A 510 -35.99 5.40 25.48
CA LYS A 510 -36.09 4.16 26.24
C LYS A 510 -34.86 3.34 25.96
N LEU A 511 -34.01 3.28 26.97
CA LEU A 511 -32.87 2.41 27.02
C LEU A 511 -33.16 1.39 28.11
N ASN A 512 -33.26 0.14 27.71
CA ASN A 512 -33.21 -0.95 28.68
C ASN A 512 -31.76 -1.12 29.17
N TRP A 513 -31.54 -1.91 30.23
CA TRP A 513 -30.19 -2.15 30.76
C TRP A 513 -29.17 -2.54 29.67
N ALA A 514 -29.54 -3.42 28.75
CA ALA A 514 -28.66 -3.84 27.66
C ALA A 514 -28.42 -2.72 26.62
N ALA A 515 -29.40 -1.84 26.39
CA ALA A 515 -29.28 -0.70 25.50
C ALA A 515 -28.55 0.47 26.17
N LEU A 516 -28.64 0.62 27.50
CA LEU A 516 -27.82 1.55 28.28
C LEU A 516 -26.39 1.04 28.36
N GLU A 517 -26.18 -0.25 28.55
CA GLU A 517 -24.85 -0.87 28.46
C GLU A 517 -24.29 -0.70 27.06
N ARG A 518 -25.08 -0.93 26.00
CA ARG A 518 -24.66 -0.70 24.60
C ARG A 518 -24.52 0.77 24.26
N LEU A 519 -25.30 1.67 24.85
CA LEU A 519 -25.17 3.11 24.65
C LEU A 519 -23.98 3.64 25.42
N ILE A 520 -23.75 3.20 26.66
CA ILE A 520 -22.52 3.51 27.38
C ILE A 520 -21.36 2.87 26.64
N ALA A 521 -21.49 1.69 26.05
CA ALA A 521 -20.46 1.09 25.21
C ALA A 521 -20.28 1.83 23.88
N ALA A 522 -21.36 2.32 23.25
CA ALA A 522 -21.34 3.04 21.98
C ALA A 522 -20.83 4.46 22.20
N LEU A 523 -21.30 5.15 23.22
CA LEU A 523 -20.73 6.39 23.72
C LEU A 523 -19.29 6.13 24.19
N LYS A 524 -18.91 5.05 24.91
CA LYS A 524 -17.50 4.65 25.16
C LYS A 524 -16.72 4.45 23.88
N ALA A 525 -17.39 3.99 22.83
CA ALA A 525 -16.79 3.73 21.53
C ALA A 525 -16.73 4.96 20.62
N THR A 526 -17.55 5.99 20.86
CA THR A 526 -17.57 7.24 20.08
C THR A 526 -16.92 8.39 20.86
N THR A 527 -16.86 8.25 22.18
CA THR A 527 -15.94 8.96 23.07
C THR A 527 -14.56 8.37 22.83
N ARG A 528 -13.55 9.20 22.68
CA ARG A 528 -12.25 8.72 22.22
C ARG A 528 -11.54 7.92 23.33
N GLU A 529 -10.61 7.05 22.95
CA GLU A 529 -9.87 6.21 23.90
C GLU A 529 -9.06 7.08 24.89
N GLY A 530 -9.34 6.96 26.19
CA GLY A 530 -8.81 7.86 27.23
C GLY A 530 -9.63 9.13 27.47
N GLU A 531 -10.60 9.44 26.58
CA GLU A 531 -11.68 10.37 26.87
C GLU A 531 -12.79 9.65 27.64
N LEU A 532 -13.49 10.44 28.43
CA LEU A 532 -14.47 9.94 29.37
C LEU A 532 -15.85 10.08 28.79
N VAL A 533 -16.63 9.01 28.91
CA VAL A 533 -17.93 8.96 28.26
C VAL A 533 -18.89 9.94 28.84
N ASP A 534 -19.41 10.83 28.00
CA ASP A 534 -20.38 11.83 28.41
C ASP A 534 -21.73 11.17 28.68
N LEU A 535 -21.95 10.89 29.95
CA LEU A 535 -23.24 10.47 30.50
C LEU A 535 -23.81 11.56 31.40
N THR A 536 -23.38 12.81 31.17
CA THR A 536 -23.77 13.94 31.98
C THR A 536 -25.29 14.13 31.89
N ASN A 537 -25.90 14.47 33.01
CA ASN A 537 -27.34 14.75 33.11
C ASN A 537 -28.30 13.60 32.71
N LEU A 538 -27.77 12.42 32.39
CA LEU A 538 -28.55 11.23 32.14
C LEU A 538 -29.37 10.89 33.39
N ASN A 539 -30.64 10.54 33.19
CA ASN A 539 -31.50 10.20 34.33
C ASN A 539 -31.37 8.72 34.69
N LEU A 540 -30.47 8.45 35.64
CA LEU A 540 -30.22 7.12 36.21
C LEU A 540 -30.83 6.97 37.61
N SER A 541 -31.78 7.83 37.98
CA SER A 541 -32.40 7.80 39.31
C SER A 541 -33.13 6.50 39.56
N ASP A 542 -33.03 6.01 40.80
CA ASP A 542 -33.72 4.80 41.28
C ASP A 542 -33.44 3.54 40.43
N GLN A 543 -32.38 3.57 39.62
CA GLN A 543 -31.89 2.43 38.87
C GLN A 543 -30.98 1.59 39.75
N ASP A 544 -30.95 0.29 39.47
CA ASP A 544 -29.96 -0.60 40.05
C ASP A 544 -28.67 -0.51 39.23
N LEU A 545 -27.65 0.12 39.81
CA LEU A 545 -26.34 0.33 39.19
C LEU A 545 -25.24 -0.49 39.88
N GLY A 546 -25.61 -1.44 40.77
CA GLY A 546 -24.70 -2.14 41.67
C GLY A 546 -23.57 -2.89 40.98
N ASP A 547 -23.70 -3.20 39.70
CA ASP A 547 -22.68 -3.91 38.92
C ASP A 547 -22.34 -3.18 37.60
N ILE A 548 -22.73 -1.91 37.46
CA ILE A 548 -22.44 -1.15 36.24
C ILE A 548 -20.99 -0.71 36.21
N ASP A 549 -20.39 -0.89 35.04
CA ASP A 549 -19.04 -0.46 34.76
C ASP A 549 -18.99 1.01 34.31
N PHE A 550 -18.89 1.88 35.30
CA PHE A 550 -18.61 3.30 35.13
C PHE A 550 -17.13 3.62 34.95
N SER A 551 -16.27 2.60 34.85
CA SER A 551 -14.87 2.82 34.54
C SER A 551 -14.76 3.63 33.26
N HIS A 552 -13.85 4.61 33.27
CA HIS A 552 -13.63 5.48 32.12
C HIS A 552 -14.87 6.29 31.66
N CYS A 553 -15.83 6.58 32.55
CA CYS A 553 -16.96 7.47 32.25
C CYS A 553 -16.79 8.87 32.89
N ASP A 554 -17.35 9.90 32.23
CA ASP A 554 -17.55 11.23 32.82
C ASP A 554 -18.97 11.29 33.38
N LEU A 555 -19.02 11.34 34.70
CA LEU A 555 -20.27 11.28 35.44
C LEU A 555 -20.61 12.61 36.11
N THR A 556 -20.02 13.68 35.61
CA THR A 556 -20.25 15.03 36.12
C THR A 556 -21.72 15.42 35.96
N GLY A 557 -22.38 15.80 37.05
CA GLY A 557 -23.78 16.24 37.02
C GLY A 557 -24.84 15.15 36.79
N THR A 558 -24.44 13.91 36.51
CA THR A 558 -25.36 12.77 36.36
C THR A 558 -26.16 12.53 37.66
N ASN A 559 -27.47 12.26 37.52
CA ASN A 559 -28.34 12.10 38.67
C ASN A 559 -28.37 10.66 39.16
N PHE A 560 -27.56 10.39 40.17
CA PHE A 560 -27.55 9.11 40.90
C PHE A 560 -28.37 9.13 42.19
N THR A 561 -29.26 10.11 42.37
CA THR A 561 -30.06 10.20 43.60
C THR A 561 -30.92 8.97 43.77
N GLY A 562 -30.81 8.30 44.93
CA GLY A 562 -31.55 7.07 45.22
C GLY A 562 -31.02 5.83 44.49
N ALA A 563 -30.01 5.96 43.62
CA ALA A 563 -29.41 4.83 42.93
C ALA A 563 -28.55 4.00 43.89
N THR A 564 -28.60 2.68 43.72
CA THR A 564 -27.73 1.75 44.43
C THR A 564 -26.44 1.58 43.65
N ILE A 565 -25.31 1.95 44.27
CA ILE A 565 -23.97 1.97 43.65
C ILE A 565 -23.04 0.96 44.35
N ASP A 566 -23.59 0.09 45.19
CA ASP A 566 -22.82 -0.91 45.92
C ASP A 566 -22.10 -1.83 44.94
N LYS A 567 -20.76 -1.80 44.93
CA LYS A 567 -19.86 -2.55 44.03
C LYS A 567 -19.76 -2.02 42.59
N ALA A 568 -20.37 -0.88 42.27
CA ALA A 568 -20.17 -0.25 40.98
C ALA A 568 -18.69 0.12 40.77
N ASN A 569 -18.21 -0.11 39.55
CA ASN A 569 -16.81 0.07 39.22
C ASN A 569 -16.53 1.51 38.80
N PHE A 570 -15.75 2.23 39.61
CA PHE A 570 -15.24 3.57 39.29
C PHE A 570 -13.75 3.57 38.95
N THR A 571 -13.14 2.40 38.75
CA THR A 571 -11.75 2.31 38.32
C THR A 571 -11.52 3.21 37.12
N LYS A 572 -10.58 4.16 37.21
CA LYS A 572 -10.26 5.15 36.17
C LYS A 572 -11.44 6.00 35.69
N ALA A 573 -12.52 6.09 36.49
CA ALA A 573 -13.60 7.03 36.22
C ALA A 573 -13.20 8.44 36.68
N ARG A 574 -13.66 9.45 35.95
CA ARG A 574 -13.48 10.85 36.36
C ARG A 574 -14.68 11.31 37.15
N LEU A 575 -14.35 11.91 38.28
CA LEU A 575 -15.32 12.56 39.13
C LEU A 575 -14.83 13.95 39.39
N ASP A 576 -15.73 14.91 39.25
CA ASP A 576 -15.48 16.24 39.77
C ASP A 576 -15.39 16.17 41.30
N ARG A 577 -14.86 17.23 41.89
CA ARG A 577 -14.72 17.32 43.35
C ARG A 577 -16.03 17.01 44.09
N VAL A 578 -17.19 17.42 43.57
CA VAL A 578 -18.50 17.16 44.20
C VAL A 578 -18.88 15.68 44.10
N GLY A 579 -18.66 15.07 42.94
CA GLY A 579 -18.77 13.64 42.71
C GLY A 579 -17.83 12.83 43.60
N LEU A 580 -16.56 13.25 43.75
CA LEU A 580 -15.57 12.61 44.63
C LEU A 580 -15.95 12.77 46.11
N GLU A 581 -16.38 13.96 46.54
CA GLU A 581 -16.86 14.18 47.91
C GLU A 581 -18.10 13.32 48.23
N ARG A 582 -19.02 13.20 47.26
CA ARG A 582 -20.22 12.34 47.37
C ARG A 582 -19.86 10.86 47.33
N LEU A 583 -18.90 10.46 46.51
CA LEU A 583 -18.39 9.10 46.44
C LEU A 583 -17.71 8.72 47.76
N ILE A 584 -16.80 9.56 48.27
CA ILE A 584 -16.14 9.36 49.56
C ILE A 584 -17.19 9.31 50.67
N ALA A 585 -18.20 10.18 50.66
CA ALA A 585 -19.26 10.17 51.67
C ALA A 585 -20.14 8.91 51.59
N ALA A 586 -20.57 8.51 50.39
CA ALA A 586 -21.42 7.34 50.16
C ALA A 586 -20.68 6.04 50.49
N ARG A 587 -19.42 5.90 50.05
CA ARG A 587 -18.57 4.76 50.39
C ARG A 587 -18.26 4.75 51.88
N LYS A 588 -17.86 5.88 52.50
CA LYS A 588 -17.56 5.97 53.95
C LYS A 588 -18.75 5.59 54.83
N ALA A 589 -19.98 5.91 54.41
CA ALA A 589 -21.19 5.48 55.14
C ALA A 589 -21.42 3.96 55.07
N ALA A 590 -20.91 3.31 54.02
CA ALA A 590 -20.96 1.86 53.81
C ALA A 590 -19.69 1.13 54.29
N THR A 591 -18.58 1.83 54.55
CA THR A 591 -17.30 1.25 55.00
C THR A 591 -17.28 1.03 56.53
N PRO A 592 -16.86 -0.16 57.02
CA PRO A 592 -16.70 -0.45 58.45
C PRO A 592 -15.71 0.47 59.19
N GLU A 593 -15.91 0.68 60.50
CA GLU A 593 -15.08 1.57 61.32
C GLU A 593 -13.63 1.05 61.44
N GLY A 594 -12.65 1.87 61.02
CA GLY A 594 -11.22 1.54 61.06
C GLY A 594 -10.63 1.04 59.73
N GLU A 595 -11.46 0.86 58.70
CA GLU A 595 -11.01 0.52 57.35
C GLU A 595 -10.80 1.78 56.48
N LEU A 596 -9.90 1.68 55.51
CA LEU A 596 -9.64 2.76 54.55
C LEU A 596 -10.79 2.85 53.54
N VAL A 597 -11.09 4.07 53.09
CA VAL A 597 -12.03 4.27 51.98
C VAL A 597 -11.33 3.85 50.68
N ASP A 598 -11.91 2.86 50.00
CA ASP A 598 -11.41 2.39 48.70
C ASP A 598 -11.59 3.49 47.64
N LEU A 599 -10.46 4.07 47.25
CA LEU A 599 -10.29 4.99 46.11
C LEU A 599 -9.26 4.43 45.12
N THR A 600 -9.08 3.11 45.15
CA THR A 600 -8.05 2.45 44.35
C THR A 600 -8.30 2.66 42.87
N ASN A 601 -7.23 2.87 42.12
CA ASN A 601 -7.24 3.03 40.67
C ASN A 601 -8.11 4.17 40.12
N LEU A 602 -8.48 5.16 40.94
CA LEU A 602 -9.14 6.38 40.45
C LEU A 602 -8.18 7.24 39.63
N ASP A 603 -8.73 7.94 38.64
CA ASP A 603 -8.02 8.96 37.90
C ASP A 603 -8.31 10.33 38.52
N LEU A 604 -7.30 10.87 39.20
CA LEU A 604 -7.28 12.23 39.74
C LEU A 604 -6.18 13.07 39.08
N SER A 605 -5.65 12.61 37.95
CA SER A 605 -4.66 13.36 37.17
C SER A 605 -5.20 14.73 36.79
N TYR A 606 -4.32 15.72 36.68
CA TYR A 606 -4.64 17.13 36.34
C TYR A 606 -5.56 17.89 37.31
N GLU A 607 -6.20 17.24 38.27
CA GLU A 607 -7.13 17.87 39.19
C GLU A 607 -6.43 18.83 40.17
N ASP A 608 -7.17 19.86 40.61
CA ASP A 608 -6.73 20.73 41.71
C ASP A 608 -7.05 20.10 43.05
N LEU A 609 -6.13 19.25 43.50
CA LEU A 609 -6.28 18.48 44.72
C LEU A 609 -5.80 19.24 45.97
N ARG A 610 -5.56 20.56 45.88
CA ARG A 610 -5.07 21.36 47.02
C ARG A 610 -6.08 21.37 48.15
N GLY A 611 -5.65 20.86 49.30
CA GLY A 611 -6.45 20.81 50.53
C GLY A 611 -7.37 19.60 50.65
N ILE A 612 -7.34 18.65 49.70
CA ILE A 612 -7.99 17.34 49.86
C ILE A 612 -7.25 16.54 50.94
N ASP A 613 -8.01 15.87 51.80
CA ASP A 613 -7.47 15.04 52.89
C ASP A 613 -7.43 13.56 52.49
N PHE A 614 -6.24 13.10 52.13
CA PHE A 614 -5.97 11.71 51.75
C PHE A 614 -5.59 10.79 52.92
N SER A 615 -5.60 11.29 54.17
CA SER A 615 -5.00 10.59 55.31
C SER A 615 -5.64 9.24 55.69
N HIS A 616 -6.86 8.97 55.20
CA HIS A 616 -7.64 7.75 55.48
C HIS A 616 -8.16 7.05 54.21
N CYS A 617 -7.49 7.28 53.07
CA CYS A 617 -7.86 6.68 51.80
C CYS A 617 -6.88 5.58 51.43
N ASP A 618 -7.39 4.49 50.85
CA ASP A 618 -6.56 3.56 50.10
C ASP A 618 -6.35 4.15 48.70
N LEU A 619 -5.12 4.58 48.44
CA LEU A 619 -4.70 5.23 47.19
C LEU A 619 -3.87 4.28 46.30
N THR A 620 -3.98 2.97 46.54
CA THR A 620 -3.29 1.97 45.76
C THR A 620 -3.73 2.06 44.30
N GLY A 621 -2.77 2.26 43.39
CA GLY A 621 -3.01 2.38 41.96
C GLY A 621 -3.71 3.67 41.49
N THR A 622 -4.04 4.61 42.39
CA THR A 622 -4.61 5.92 42.01
C THR A 622 -3.60 6.72 41.17
N ASP A 623 -4.07 7.33 40.08
CA ASP A 623 -3.23 8.16 39.22
C ASP A 623 -3.18 9.60 39.74
N PHE A 624 -1.97 10.08 40.00
CA PHE A 624 -1.66 11.46 40.39
C PHE A 624 -0.79 12.17 39.35
N SER A 625 -0.50 11.54 38.22
CA SER A 625 0.32 12.10 37.15
C SER A 625 -0.18 13.49 36.79
N GLU A 626 0.72 14.44 36.61
CA GLU A 626 0.42 15.82 36.20
C GLU A 626 -0.53 16.59 37.16
N SER A 627 -0.90 16.01 38.30
CA SER A 627 -1.77 16.67 39.28
C SER A 627 -1.00 17.75 40.04
N LYS A 628 -1.72 18.77 40.50
CA LYS A 628 -1.09 19.89 41.21
C LYS A 628 -1.12 19.66 42.70
N LEU A 629 0.07 19.38 43.22
CA LEU A 629 0.33 19.30 44.64
C LEU A 629 1.24 20.43 45.07
N ASP A 630 0.92 21.03 46.21
CA ASP A 630 1.88 21.86 46.92
C ASP A 630 2.78 20.96 47.79
N ARG A 631 3.83 21.56 48.37
CA ARG A 631 4.75 20.85 49.26
C ARG A 631 4.03 20.06 50.37
N ALA A 632 2.97 20.60 50.97
CA ALA A 632 2.25 19.94 52.05
C ALA A 632 1.40 18.75 51.55
N GLY A 633 0.81 18.89 50.37
CA GLY A 633 0.14 17.82 49.63
C GLY A 633 1.12 16.71 49.26
N LEU A 634 2.31 17.04 48.76
CA LEU A 634 3.35 16.06 48.41
C LEU A 634 3.86 15.31 49.65
N GLU A 635 4.13 16.01 50.74
CA GLU A 635 4.54 15.37 52.00
C GLU A 635 3.46 14.40 52.53
N ARG A 636 2.17 14.79 52.47
CA ARG A 636 1.05 13.94 52.87
C ARG A 636 0.81 12.77 51.92
N LEU A 637 0.95 12.98 50.62
CA LEU A 637 0.85 11.92 49.61
C LEU A 637 1.94 10.88 49.84
N ILE A 638 3.20 11.31 49.99
CA ILE A 638 4.34 10.42 50.27
C ILE A 638 4.09 9.67 51.59
N ALA A 639 3.58 10.34 52.62
CA ALA A 639 3.27 9.69 53.90
C ALA A 639 2.12 8.67 53.79
N ALA A 640 1.02 9.03 53.12
CA ALA A 640 -0.14 8.17 52.93
C ALA A 640 0.23 6.93 52.09
N ARG A 641 0.97 7.13 50.99
CA ARG A 641 1.47 6.02 50.17
C ARG A 641 2.47 5.14 50.93
N LYS A 642 3.41 5.73 51.68
CA LYS A 642 4.33 4.93 52.53
C LYS A 642 3.61 4.14 53.62
N ALA A 643 2.45 4.60 54.08
CA ALA A 643 1.67 3.90 55.09
C ALA A 643 0.97 2.64 54.53
N VAL A 644 0.65 2.63 53.22
CA VAL A 644 0.02 1.49 52.53
C VAL A 644 0.99 0.67 51.66
N ALA A 645 2.21 1.16 51.42
CA ALA A 645 3.23 0.48 50.63
C ALA A 645 3.80 -0.77 51.33
N HIS A 646 4.08 -1.82 50.56
CA HIS A 646 4.74 -3.01 51.08
C HIS A 646 6.27 -2.83 51.21
N GLU A 647 6.90 -3.65 52.07
CA GLU A 647 8.34 -3.57 52.32
C GLU A 647 9.15 -3.85 51.04
N GLY A 648 9.90 -2.84 50.57
CA GLY A 648 10.69 -2.90 49.34
C GLY A 648 9.98 -2.39 48.08
N GLU A 649 8.73 -1.95 48.17
CA GLU A 649 8.05 -1.27 47.05
C GLU A 649 8.44 0.20 46.96
N LEU A 650 8.66 0.67 45.73
CA LEU A 650 8.95 2.08 45.47
C LEU A 650 7.68 2.92 45.60
N VAL A 651 7.80 4.11 46.19
CA VAL A 651 6.72 5.09 46.18
C VAL A 651 6.63 5.69 44.77
N ASP A 652 5.54 5.40 44.09
CA ASP A 652 5.28 5.94 42.76
C ASP A 652 4.96 7.44 42.84
N LEU A 653 5.89 8.23 42.32
CA LEU A 653 5.85 9.68 42.14
C LEU A 653 6.14 10.04 40.67
N THR A 654 5.93 9.09 39.77
CA THR A 654 6.20 9.26 38.34
C THR A 654 5.33 10.37 37.76
N ASN A 655 5.84 11.07 36.74
CA ASN A 655 5.12 12.10 35.98
C ASN A 655 4.49 13.25 36.81
N LEU A 656 4.98 13.49 38.02
CA LEU A 656 4.59 14.68 38.78
C LEU A 656 5.27 15.93 38.24
N ASP A 657 4.53 17.03 38.18
CA ASP A 657 5.09 18.35 37.94
C ASP A 657 5.68 18.90 39.24
N LEU A 658 7.02 18.82 39.32
CA LEU A 658 7.83 19.41 40.38
C LEU A 658 8.77 20.49 39.82
N SER A 659 8.46 21.04 38.65
CA SER A 659 9.23 22.09 38.01
C SER A 659 9.30 23.35 38.90
N ASP A 660 10.43 24.04 38.83
CA ASP A 660 10.71 25.25 39.61
C ASP A 660 10.61 25.10 41.15
N GLN A 661 10.42 23.88 41.67
CA GLN A 661 10.32 23.62 43.10
C GLN A 661 11.69 23.61 43.78
N ASP A 662 11.70 23.99 45.05
CA ASP A 662 12.85 23.77 45.92
C ASP A 662 12.80 22.35 46.51
N LEU A 663 13.66 21.48 45.96
CA LEU A 663 13.73 20.06 46.31
C LEU A 663 14.97 19.71 47.13
N SER A 664 15.67 20.73 47.67
CA SER A 664 17.00 20.58 48.28
C SER A 664 17.05 19.58 49.45
N ASP A 665 15.92 19.37 50.14
CA ASP A 665 15.79 18.53 51.35
C ASP A 665 14.77 17.38 51.20
N ILE A 666 14.26 17.13 49.99
CA ILE A 666 13.31 16.03 49.78
C ILE A 666 14.05 14.69 49.79
N ASP A 667 13.51 13.73 50.53
CA ASP A 667 14.03 12.36 50.56
C ASP A 667 13.36 11.51 49.47
N PHE A 668 14.07 11.40 48.35
CA PHE A 668 13.71 10.55 47.22
C PHE A 668 14.12 9.10 47.39
N SER A 669 14.62 8.69 48.56
CA SER A 669 14.94 7.30 48.80
C SER A 669 13.71 6.41 48.61
N ASN A 670 13.91 5.29 47.92
CA ASN A 670 12.85 4.33 47.63
C ASN A 670 11.63 4.94 46.91
N CYS A 671 11.85 5.96 46.07
CA CYS A 671 10.83 6.56 45.22
C CYS A 671 11.10 6.21 43.76
N ASP A 672 10.03 6.00 43.01
CA ASP A 672 10.08 5.93 41.56
C ASP A 672 9.81 7.33 40.99
N LEU A 673 10.83 7.90 40.36
CA LEU A 673 10.84 9.26 39.82
C LEU A 673 10.92 9.29 38.29
N ARG A 674 10.63 8.17 37.64
CA ARG A 674 10.64 8.10 36.17
C ARG A 674 9.61 9.09 35.62
N GLY A 675 10.00 9.88 34.63
CA GLY A 675 9.12 10.85 33.97
C GLY A 675 8.73 12.07 34.82
N THR A 676 9.13 12.15 36.09
CA THR A 676 8.93 13.34 36.92
C THR A 676 9.69 14.53 36.32
N ASP A 677 9.04 15.69 36.20
CA ASP A 677 9.68 16.88 35.65
C ASP A 677 10.53 17.59 36.71
N PHE A 678 11.84 17.61 36.48
CA PHE A 678 12.84 18.34 37.27
C PHE A 678 13.42 19.54 36.54
N THR A 679 12.80 19.99 35.46
CA THR A 679 13.29 21.12 34.67
C THR A 679 13.46 22.35 35.56
N ALA A 680 14.65 22.94 35.49
CA ALA A 680 15.05 24.08 36.34
C ALA A 680 14.94 23.84 37.87
N ALA A 681 14.66 22.62 38.31
CA ALA A 681 14.62 22.28 39.72
C ALA A 681 16.00 22.49 40.36
N LYS A 682 15.99 22.97 41.61
CA LYS A 682 17.22 23.24 42.35
C LYS A 682 17.64 21.98 43.12
N LEU A 683 18.81 21.44 42.75
CA LEU A 683 19.43 20.28 43.37
C LEU A 683 20.85 20.60 43.85
N ASN A 684 21.28 19.92 44.91
CA ASN A 684 22.67 19.91 45.38
C ASN A 684 23.35 18.56 45.04
N TRP A 685 24.68 18.45 45.22
CA TRP A 685 25.45 17.22 44.93
C TRP A 685 24.79 15.95 45.49
N ALA A 686 24.41 15.96 46.77
CA ALA A 686 23.89 14.77 47.43
C ALA A 686 22.48 14.41 46.95
N ALA A 687 21.65 15.40 46.64
CA ALA A 687 20.34 15.19 46.02
C ALA A 687 20.48 14.68 44.58
N LEU A 688 21.43 15.23 43.80
CA LEU A 688 21.73 14.80 42.43
C LEU A 688 22.24 13.36 42.38
N GLU A 689 23.19 13.00 43.24
CA GLU A 689 23.74 11.64 43.32
C GLU A 689 22.66 10.62 43.69
N ARG A 690 21.82 10.93 44.69
CA ARG A 690 20.70 10.08 45.10
C ARG A 690 19.61 9.99 44.04
N MET A 691 19.30 11.10 43.37
CA MET A 691 18.35 11.15 42.27
C MET A 691 18.85 10.31 41.09
N ILE A 692 20.10 10.49 40.64
CA ILE A 692 20.70 9.68 39.58
C ILE A 692 20.75 8.20 39.98
N ALA A 693 21.08 7.89 41.23
CA ALA A 693 21.06 6.52 41.73
C ALA A 693 19.65 5.91 41.75
N ALA A 694 18.64 6.66 42.18
CA ALA A 694 17.24 6.23 42.16
C ALA A 694 16.76 6.01 40.73
N LEU A 695 17.01 6.97 39.84
CA LEU A 695 16.71 6.86 38.41
C LEU A 695 17.44 5.66 37.79
N LYS A 696 18.72 5.44 38.08
CA LYS A 696 19.48 4.27 37.59
C LYS A 696 18.93 2.95 38.12
N ALA A 697 18.50 2.92 39.37
CA ALA A 697 17.92 1.71 39.97
C ALA A 697 16.57 1.33 39.34
N THR A 698 15.84 2.30 38.78
CA THR A 698 14.55 2.09 38.13
C THR A 698 14.60 2.09 36.60
N THR A 699 15.73 2.46 36.01
CA THR A 699 15.97 2.42 34.56
C THR A 699 16.21 0.98 34.09
N ARG A 700 15.57 0.56 32.99
CA ARG A 700 15.70 -0.81 32.47
C ARG A 700 17.10 -1.06 31.91
N GLU A 701 17.57 -2.31 32.00
CA GLU A 701 18.88 -2.69 31.47
C GLU A 701 18.98 -2.40 29.97
N GLY A 702 19.90 -1.51 29.60
CA GLY A 702 20.12 -1.08 28.21
C GLY A 702 19.39 0.21 27.79
N GLU A 703 18.45 0.71 28.60
CA GLU A 703 17.87 2.05 28.43
C GLU A 703 18.79 3.14 28.99
N LEU A 704 18.63 4.36 28.48
CA LEU A 704 19.41 5.50 28.95
C LEU A 704 18.65 6.26 30.02
N VAL A 705 19.35 6.66 31.08
CA VAL A 705 18.81 7.58 32.08
C VAL A 705 18.67 8.97 31.44
N ASP A 706 17.45 9.50 31.39
CA ASP A 706 17.19 10.84 30.87
C ASP A 706 17.64 11.89 31.88
N LEU A 707 18.65 12.67 31.48
CA LEU A 707 19.15 13.83 32.22
C LEU A 707 19.22 15.06 31.31
N THR A 708 18.39 15.07 30.26
CA THR A 708 18.38 16.13 29.25
C THR A 708 18.00 17.47 29.87
N ASN A 709 18.58 18.55 29.33
CA ASN A 709 18.34 19.94 29.76
C ASN A 709 18.63 20.27 31.24
N LEU A 710 19.15 19.31 32.01
CA LEU A 710 19.51 19.53 33.40
C LEU A 710 20.61 20.60 33.48
N ASN A 711 20.47 21.50 34.45
CA ASN A 711 21.46 22.55 34.65
C ASN A 711 22.57 22.06 35.61
N LEU A 712 23.69 21.61 35.02
CA LEU A 712 24.87 21.12 35.74
C LEU A 712 26.08 22.06 35.61
N SER A 713 25.84 23.35 35.31
CA SER A 713 26.92 24.32 35.13
C SER A 713 27.77 24.48 36.38
N ASP A 714 29.09 24.62 36.18
CA ASP A 714 30.10 24.88 37.21
C ASP A 714 30.13 23.82 38.34
N GLN A 715 29.57 22.63 38.12
CA GLN A 715 29.61 21.53 39.07
C GLN A 715 30.92 20.76 38.93
N ASP A 716 31.44 20.26 40.06
CA ASP A 716 32.40 19.17 40.00
C ASP A 716 31.65 17.92 39.57
N LEU A 717 32.06 17.29 38.48
CA LEU A 717 31.47 16.03 37.99
C LEU A 717 32.54 14.93 37.90
N GLY A 718 33.69 15.13 38.56
CA GLY A 718 34.74 14.14 38.67
C GLY A 718 34.20 12.84 39.24
N ASP A 719 34.55 11.73 38.59
CA ASP A 719 34.18 10.36 39.00
C ASP A 719 32.66 10.03 38.95
N ILE A 720 31.81 10.94 38.46
CA ILE A 720 30.40 10.63 38.24
C ILE A 720 30.27 9.60 37.12
N ASP A 721 29.46 8.59 37.38
CA ASP A 721 29.10 7.59 36.39
C ASP A 721 27.95 8.11 35.53
N PHE A 722 28.28 8.61 34.34
CA PHE A 722 27.32 8.95 33.29
C PHE A 722 27.15 7.83 32.27
N SER A 723 27.66 6.63 32.55
CA SER A 723 27.46 5.52 31.63
C SER A 723 25.98 5.23 31.50
N HIS A 724 25.58 4.94 30.26
CA HIS A 724 24.18 4.72 29.93
C HIS A 724 23.25 5.91 30.28
N CYS A 725 23.72 7.16 30.16
CA CYS A 725 22.84 8.34 30.27
C CYS A 725 22.61 9.01 28.90
N ASP A 726 21.46 9.65 28.75
CA ASP A 726 21.16 10.61 27.68
C ASP A 726 21.40 12.02 28.22
N LEU A 727 22.38 12.71 27.64
CA LEU A 727 22.89 13.99 28.13
C LEU A 727 22.74 15.10 27.09
N ARG A 728 21.84 14.92 26.13
CA ARG A 728 21.58 15.93 25.08
C ARG A 728 21.00 17.18 25.72
N GLY A 729 21.50 18.36 25.33
CA GLY A 729 21.07 19.64 25.89
C GLY A 729 21.48 19.91 27.35
N THR A 730 22.09 18.95 28.05
CA THR A 730 22.59 19.15 29.42
C THR A 730 23.70 20.21 29.44
N ASN A 731 23.61 21.16 30.36
CA ASN A 731 24.57 22.25 30.44
C ASN A 731 25.79 21.87 31.28
N PHE A 732 26.89 21.51 30.61
CA PHE A 732 28.20 21.24 31.24
C PHE A 732 29.15 22.43 31.30
N THR A 733 28.67 23.65 31.06
CA THR A 733 29.55 24.83 30.99
C THR A 733 30.29 25.00 32.33
N GLY A 734 31.62 25.03 32.27
CA GLY A 734 32.48 25.17 33.45
C GLY A 734 32.66 23.90 34.31
N ALA A 735 32.01 22.79 33.97
CA ALA A 735 32.08 21.56 34.75
C ALA A 735 33.39 20.77 34.52
N THR A 736 33.88 20.07 35.56
CA THR A 736 35.08 19.22 35.50
C THR A 736 34.71 17.75 35.23
N ILE A 737 35.31 17.12 34.20
CA ILE A 737 34.93 15.76 33.72
C ILE A 737 36.11 14.78 33.59
N GLU A 738 37.22 15.02 34.29
CA GLU A 738 38.53 14.37 34.06
C GLU A 738 38.48 12.82 34.10
N LYS A 739 37.56 12.25 34.88
CA LYS A 739 37.38 10.78 35.06
C LYS A 739 35.94 10.30 34.94
N ALA A 740 35.05 11.18 34.50
CA ALA A 740 33.65 10.82 34.30
C ALA A 740 33.54 9.69 33.27
N ASN A 741 32.68 8.71 33.58
CA ASN A 741 32.45 7.55 32.73
C ASN A 741 31.34 7.87 31.72
N PHE A 742 31.67 7.92 30.43
CA PHE A 742 30.71 8.14 29.35
C PHE A 742 30.47 6.88 28.50
N THR A 743 30.84 5.71 29.00
CA THR A 743 30.66 4.45 28.26
C THR A 743 29.20 4.28 27.86
N LYS A 744 28.93 4.12 26.56
CA LYS A 744 27.58 4.01 25.98
C LYS A 744 26.65 5.21 26.21
N ALA A 745 27.17 6.37 26.63
CA ALA A 745 26.37 7.59 26.73
C ALA A 745 26.00 8.14 25.35
N ARG A 746 24.89 8.88 25.27
CA ARG A 746 24.51 9.68 24.09
C ARG A 746 24.86 11.14 24.31
N LEU A 747 25.50 11.72 23.30
CA LEU A 747 25.91 13.12 23.25
C LEU A 747 25.53 13.69 21.90
N ASP A 748 25.13 14.95 21.88
CA ASP A 748 25.00 15.73 20.66
C ASP A 748 26.38 16.25 20.18
N ARG A 749 26.42 16.84 18.98
CA ARG A 749 27.64 17.43 18.40
C ARG A 749 28.38 18.37 19.35
N ALA A 750 27.67 19.26 20.05
CA ALA A 750 28.30 20.25 20.93
C ALA A 750 28.94 19.58 22.15
N GLY A 751 28.30 18.54 22.71
CA GLY A 751 28.86 17.69 23.76
C GLY A 751 30.09 16.90 23.28
N LEU A 752 30.03 16.35 22.06
CA LEU A 752 31.12 15.55 21.48
C LEU A 752 32.38 16.38 21.17
N GLU A 753 32.22 17.55 20.55
CA GLU A 753 33.36 18.44 20.22
C GLU A 753 34.10 18.86 21.50
N ARG A 754 33.35 19.18 22.57
CA ARG A 754 33.90 19.53 23.87
C ARG A 754 34.62 18.35 24.53
N LEU A 755 34.06 17.15 24.43
CA LEU A 755 34.69 15.93 24.94
C LEU A 755 36.03 15.65 24.23
N ILE A 756 36.06 15.73 22.89
CA ILE A 756 37.27 15.51 22.08
C ILE A 756 38.33 16.56 22.42
N ALA A 757 37.95 17.84 22.53
CA ALA A 757 38.87 18.92 22.88
C ALA A 757 39.46 18.75 24.30
N ALA A 758 38.62 18.45 25.30
CA ALA A 758 39.05 18.26 26.68
C ALA A 758 39.99 17.06 26.83
N ARG A 759 39.72 15.95 26.12
CA ARG A 759 40.58 14.74 26.14
C ARG A 759 41.88 14.93 25.34
N LYS A 760 41.86 15.62 24.19
CA LYS A 760 43.07 15.94 23.40
C LYS A 760 44.01 16.89 24.14
N ALA A 761 43.50 17.84 24.93
CA ALA A 761 44.30 18.80 25.68
C ALA A 761 45.19 18.16 26.78
N VAL A 762 44.90 16.93 27.18
CA VAL A 762 45.61 16.21 28.26
C VAL A 762 46.30 14.92 27.78
N ALA A 763 46.25 14.59 26.47
CA ALA A 763 46.86 13.39 25.90
C ALA A 763 48.37 13.56 25.62
N GLN A 764 49.18 12.49 25.79
CA GLN A 764 50.62 12.53 25.45
C GLN A 764 50.90 12.26 23.97
N GLU A 765 52.05 12.72 23.47
CA GLU A 765 52.43 12.58 22.05
C GLU A 765 52.50 11.10 21.63
N GLY A 766 51.62 10.71 20.69
CA GLY A 766 51.51 9.33 20.20
C GLY A 766 50.46 8.47 20.91
N GLU A 767 49.83 8.96 21.98
CA GLU A 767 48.69 8.29 22.62
C GLU A 767 47.38 8.59 21.89
N LEU A 768 46.50 7.58 21.83
CA LEU A 768 45.20 7.70 21.18
C LEU A 768 44.17 8.23 22.16
N VAL A 769 43.31 9.13 21.69
CA VAL A 769 42.16 9.61 22.47
C VAL A 769 41.10 8.51 22.54
N ASP A 770 40.74 8.08 23.74
CA ASP A 770 39.75 7.02 23.97
C ASP A 770 38.33 7.54 23.79
N LEU A 771 37.69 7.09 22.71
CA LEU A 771 36.29 7.38 22.39
C LEU A 771 35.52 6.07 22.14
N ARG A 772 36.01 4.94 22.68
CA ARG A 772 35.43 3.62 22.42
C ARG A 772 34.01 3.52 22.96
N ASN A 773 33.16 2.80 22.23
CA ASN A 773 31.77 2.47 22.62
C ASN A 773 30.83 3.67 22.80
N LEU A 774 31.10 4.83 22.17
CA LEU A 774 30.13 5.92 22.10
C LEU A 774 29.01 5.61 21.10
N ASN A 775 27.82 6.18 21.34
CA ASN A 775 26.72 6.14 20.38
C ASN A 775 26.57 7.50 19.69
N LEU A 776 27.02 7.59 18.44
CA LEU A 776 27.01 8.78 17.59
C LEU A 776 26.12 8.60 16.35
N SER A 777 25.16 7.68 16.43
CA SER A 777 24.26 7.41 15.31
C SER A 777 23.41 8.64 14.94
N TYR A 778 23.22 8.86 13.64
CA TYR A 778 22.44 9.96 13.05
C TYR A 778 22.92 11.40 13.35
N GLU A 779 24.11 11.57 13.94
CA GLU A 779 24.69 12.89 14.21
C GLU A 779 25.35 13.49 12.95
N ASP A 780 25.43 14.83 12.87
CA ASP A 780 26.22 15.51 11.84
C ASP A 780 27.68 15.68 12.31
N LEU A 781 28.59 14.93 11.67
CA LEU A 781 30.01 14.83 11.99
C LEU A 781 30.91 15.37 10.88
N SER A 782 30.38 16.20 9.98
CA SER A 782 31.12 16.78 8.86
C SER A 782 32.31 17.64 9.33
N ASP A 783 33.44 17.55 8.61
CA ASP A 783 34.70 18.26 8.88
C ASP A 783 35.39 17.94 10.24
N ILE A 784 34.92 16.93 10.98
CA ILE A 784 35.54 16.53 12.25
C ILE A 784 36.88 15.82 12.01
N ASP A 785 37.89 16.17 12.82
CA ASP A 785 39.21 15.55 12.81
C ASP A 785 39.33 14.42 13.85
N PHE A 786 39.24 13.19 13.34
CA PHE A 786 39.40 11.95 14.10
C PHE A 786 40.83 11.40 14.09
N SER A 787 41.80 12.16 13.57
CA SER A 787 43.20 11.73 13.52
C SER A 787 43.71 11.39 14.92
N HIS A 788 44.39 10.25 15.04
CA HIS A 788 44.92 9.73 16.31
C HIS A 788 43.86 9.47 17.40
N CYS A 789 42.61 9.18 17.04
CA CYS A 789 41.59 8.69 17.98
C CYS A 789 41.47 7.15 17.95
N ASP A 790 41.08 6.56 19.09
CA ASP A 790 40.66 5.16 19.18
C ASP A 790 39.13 5.10 19.20
N LEU A 791 38.55 4.67 18.08
CA LEU A 791 37.11 4.70 17.82
C LEU A 791 36.49 3.30 17.82
N ARG A 792 37.22 2.27 18.26
CA ARG A 792 36.73 0.88 18.26
C ARG A 792 35.44 0.73 19.07
N GLY A 793 34.43 0.08 18.50
CA GLY A 793 33.11 -0.11 19.10
C GLY A 793 32.19 1.12 19.08
N THR A 794 32.60 2.24 18.48
CA THR A 794 31.75 3.44 18.32
C THR A 794 30.69 3.22 17.24
N ASN A 795 29.45 3.66 17.49
CA ASN A 795 28.35 3.55 16.53
C ASN A 795 28.21 4.83 15.69
N PHE A 796 28.46 4.73 14.39
CA PHE A 796 28.33 5.80 13.38
C PHE A 796 27.12 5.62 12.46
N THR A 797 26.22 4.69 12.75
CA THR A 797 25.06 4.38 11.88
C THR A 797 24.27 5.65 11.55
N GLY A 798 24.16 6.00 10.26
CA GLY A 798 23.38 7.15 9.78
C GLY A 798 24.00 8.54 10.00
N ALA A 799 25.22 8.64 10.53
CA ALA A 799 25.89 9.93 10.73
C ALA A 799 26.41 10.54 9.41
N THR A 800 26.51 11.87 9.31
CA THR A 800 27.09 12.55 8.12
C THR A 800 28.58 12.83 8.33
N ILE A 801 29.44 12.56 7.34
CA ILE A 801 30.91 12.49 7.51
C ILE A 801 31.71 13.19 6.38
N ASP A 802 31.17 14.26 5.82
CA ASP A 802 31.77 14.92 4.67
C ASP A 802 33.15 15.52 5.03
N LYS A 803 34.18 15.21 4.22
CA LYS A 803 35.59 15.68 4.38
C LYS A 803 36.27 15.33 5.72
N ALA A 804 35.70 14.41 6.49
CA ALA A 804 36.31 13.95 7.73
C ALA A 804 37.68 13.28 7.49
N ILE A 805 38.61 13.44 8.45
CA ILE A 805 40.01 13.01 8.33
C ILE A 805 40.26 11.84 9.29
N PHE A 806 40.83 10.74 8.76
CA PHE A 806 41.03 9.47 9.48
C PHE A 806 42.49 8.98 9.49
N THR A 807 43.46 9.85 9.17
CA THR A 807 44.87 9.47 9.11
C THR A 807 45.34 8.88 10.44
N LYS A 808 45.86 7.62 10.39
CA LYS A 808 46.34 6.88 11.58
C LYS A 808 45.32 6.71 12.72
N ALA A 809 44.03 6.91 12.47
CA ALA A 809 42.96 6.60 13.41
C ALA A 809 42.81 5.07 13.57
N ARG A 810 42.30 4.60 14.71
CA ARG A 810 41.97 3.17 14.90
C ARG A 810 40.47 2.95 14.79
N LEU A 811 40.07 2.39 13.66
CA LEU A 811 38.72 1.89 13.40
C LEU A 811 38.74 0.36 13.41
N ASP A 812 37.64 -0.24 13.84
CA ASP A 812 37.37 -1.64 13.58
C ASP A 812 36.62 -1.80 12.24
N ARG A 813 36.45 -3.05 11.80
CA ARG A 813 35.78 -3.36 10.54
C ARG A 813 34.35 -2.81 10.47
N ALA A 814 33.62 -2.85 11.59
CA ALA A 814 32.24 -2.38 11.66
C ALA A 814 32.14 -0.85 11.48
N GLY A 815 33.08 -0.09 12.05
CA GLY A 815 33.18 1.35 11.84
C GLY A 815 33.45 1.72 10.37
N LEU A 816 34.36 1.01 9.70
CA LEU A 816 34.66 1.24 8.27
C LEU A 816 33.46 0.96 7.35
N GLU A 817 32.67 -0.09 7.65
CA GLU A 817 31.45 -0.42 6.89
C GLU A 817 30.33 0.63 7.10
N GLN A 818 30.21 1.21 8.30
CA GLN A 818 29.26 2.29 8.60
C GLN A 818 29.60 3.60 7.87
N LEU A 819 30.88 3.92 7.68
CA LEU A 819 31.32 5.10 6.91
C LEU A 819 30.92 4.98 5.42
N ILE A 820 31.03 3.79 4.82
CA ILE A 820 30.59 3.51 3.45
C ILE A 820 29.06 3.61 3.33
N ALA A 821 28.34 3.16 4.36
CA ALA A 821 26.87 3.23 4.39
C ALA A 821 26.33 4.66 4.53
N ALA A 822 26.99 5.52 5.31
CA ALA A 822 26.62 6.93 5.48
C ALA A 822 26.62 7.71 4.14
N ARG A 823 27.63 7.52 3.29
CA ARG A 823 27.73 8.18 1.97
C ARG A 823 26.75 7.64 0.92
N LYS A 824 26.28 6.40 1.08
CA LYS A 824 25.17 5.85 0.29
C LYS A 824 23.85 6.58 0.54
N ALA A 825 23.66 7.21 1.71
CA ALA A 825 22.40 7.87 2.08
C ALA A 825 22.21 9.26 1.46
N THR A 826 23.28 9.92 1.00
CA THR A 826 23.25 11.30 0.47
C THR A 826 23.26 11.38 -1.07
N THR A 827 23.40 10.25 -1.79
CA THR A 827 23.42 10.19 -3.26
C THR A 827 22.10 9.64 -3.84
N ARG A 828 21.63 10.20 -4.98
CA ARG A 828 20.41 9.68 -5.66
C ARG A 828 20.66 8.25 -6.17
N ARG A 829 19.67 7.38 -5.99
CA ARG A 829 19.63 5.90 -6.18
C ARG A 829 20.21 5.27 -7.47
N ARG A 830 20.83 6.02 -8.39
CA ARG A 830 21.42 5.51 -9.64
C ARG A 830 22.79 6.11 -10.03
N ALA A 831 23.36 7.01 -9.22
CA ALA A 831 24.72 7.51 -9.45
C ALA A 831 25.75 6.65 -8.69
N LEU A 832 26.98 6.59 -9.20
CA LEU A 832 28.10 5.99 -8.46
C LEU A 832 28.26 6.68 -7.10
N VAL A 833 28.57 5.93 -6.05
CA VAL A 833 28.91 6.47 -4.72
C VAL A 833 30.24 7.23 -4.87
N ASP A 834 30.19 8.54 -4.66
CA ASP A 834 31.37 9.38 -4.83
C ASP A 834 32.34 9.20 -3.66
N LEU A 835 33.44 8.52 -3.94
CA LEU A 835 34.58 8.33 -3.02
C LEU A 835 35.84 9.00 -3.59
N MET A 836 35.69 9.93 -4.53
CA MET A 836 36.80 10.69 -5.10
C MET A 836 37.45 11.55 -4.01
N ASP A 837 38.77 11.72 -4.13
CA ASP A 837 39.59 12.57 -3.26
C ASP A 837 39.67 12.19 -1.76
N LEU A 838 39.18 11.01 -1.33
CA LEU A 838 39.45 10.44 0.00
C LEU A 838 40.90 9.95 0.14
N ASP A 839 41.48 10.11 1.34
CA ASP A 839 42.81 9.58 1.69
C ASP A 839 42.72 8.36 2.62
N LEU A 840 42.98 7.18 2.03
CA LEU A 840 42.97 5.87 2.70
C LEU A 840 44.38 5.27 2.81
N SER A 841 45.42 6.12 2.73
CA SER A 841 46.81 5.67 2.78
C SER A 841 47.14 4.92 4.08
N ASP A 842 47.95 3.87 3.94
CA ASP A 842 48.44 3.02 5.04
C ASP A 842 47.34 2.39 5.93
N GLN A 843 46.11 2.27 5.40
CA GLN A 843 45.00 1.59 6.06
C GLN A 843 44.95 0.10 5.70
N ASP A 844 44.38 -0.71 6.60
CA ASP A 844 44.02 -2.11 6.31
C ASP A 844 42.60 -2.16 5.74
N LEU A 845 42.51 -2.40 4.43
CA LEU A 845 41.25 -2.46 3.68
C LEU A 845 40.77 -3.90 3.51
N GLY A 846 41.36 -4.85 4.23
CA GLY A 846 41.01 -6.26 4.12
C GLY A 846 39.54 -6.51 4.49
N GLY A 847 38.78 -7.13 3.58
CA GLY A 847 37.37 -7.49 3.80
C GLY A 847 36.33 -6.40 3.54
N ILE A 848 36.73 -5.23 3.01
CA ILE A 848 35.85 -4.06 2.78
C ILE A 848 35.22 -4.07 1.37
N ASN A 849 33.99 -3.55 1.23
CA ASN A 849 33.23 -3.52 -0.02
C ASN A 849 33.12 -2.11 -0.65
N PHE A 850 33.74 -1.93 -1.83
CA PHE A 850 33.79 -0.70 -2.65
C PHE A 850 32.90 -0.75 -3.90
N SER A 851 31.89 -1.61 -3.92
CA SER A 851 31.00 -1.73 -5.07
C SER A 851 30.26 -0.40 -5.38
N HIS A 852 30.18 -0.06 -6.66
CA HIS A 852 29.50 1.09 -7.29
C HIS A 852 30.12 2.43 -6.93
N CYS A 853 31.38 2.41 -6.52
CA CYS A 853 32.08 3.61 -6.15
C CYS A 853 32.83 4.20 -7.35
N ASP A 854 32.84 5.52 -7.43
CA ASP A 854 33.79 6.21 -8.29
C ASP A 854 35.12 6.34 -7.55
N LEU A 855 36.09 5.48 -7.92
CA LEU A 855 37.40 5.39 -7.28
C LEU A 855 38.49 6.08 -8.10
N ARG A 856 38.09 6.89 -9.09
CA ARG A 856 39.03 7.62 -9.93
C ARG A 856 39.74 8.66 -9.05
N ARG A 857 41.08 8.61 -9.03
CA ARG A 857 41.98 9.48 -8.25
C ARG A 857 42.03 9.24 -6.72
N THR A 858 41.34 8.26 -6.18
CA THR A 858 41.51 7.82 -4.77
C THR A 858 42.92 7.25 -4.56
N ASN A 859 43.56 7.54 -3.42
CA ASN A 859 44.94 7.12 -3.14
C ASN A 859 45.01 5.74 -2.46
N PHE A 860 45.48 4.72 -3.19
CA PHE A 860 45.68 3.34 -2.70
C PHE A 860 47.16 2.99 -2.42
N THR A 861 48.00 3.97 -2.09
CA THR A 861 49.42 3.71 -1.81
C THR A 861 49.60 3.08 -0.43
N GLY A 862 50.36 1.98 -0.33
CA GLY A 862 50.73 1.35 0.96
C GLY A 862 49.64 0.50 1.62
N VAL A 863 48.46 0.39 1.01
CA VAL A 863 47.30 -0.31 1.59
C VAL A 863 47.43 -1.85 1.57
N THR A 864 46.78 -2.54 2.51
CA THR A 864 46.53 -4.00 2.44
C THR A 864 45.09 -4.27 2.01
N ILE A 865 44.90 -5.22 1.09
CA ILE A 865 43.59 -5.46 0.42
C ILE A 865 43.10 -6.92 0.54
N ASP A 866 43.49 -7.62 1.61
CA ASP A 866 43.11 -9.04 1.76
C ASP A 866 41.59 -9.19 1.83
N LYS A 867 40.95 -9.71 0.77
CA LYS A 867 39.48 -9.92 0.66
C LYS A 867 38.61 -8.66 0.43
N ALA A 868 39.15 -7.58 -0.15
CA ALA A 868 38.35 -6.40 -0.54
C ALA A 868 37.54 -6.61 -1.85
N ILE A 869 36.39 -5.94 -2.00
CA ILE A 869 35.37 -6.06 -3.08
C ILE A 869 35.25 -4.73 -3.88
N PHE A 870 35.08 -4.72 -5.21
CA PHE A 870 35.18 -3.55 -6.13
C PHE A 870 34.11 -3.47 -7.26
N THR A 871 32.93 -4.08 -7.10
CA THR A 871 31.88 -4.21 -8.14
C THR A 871 31.31 -2.94 -8.73
N LYS A 872 31.35 -2.71 -10.05
CA LYS A 872 30.86 -1.50 -10.77
C LYS A 872 31.72 -0.28 -10.45
N ALA A 873 32.94 -0.48 -9.96
CA ALA A 873 33.88 0.59 -9.73
C ALA A 873 34.62 0.98 -11.01
N LYS A 874 34.83 2.28 -11.20
CA LYS A 874 35.60 2.80 -12.34
C LYS A 874 37.09 2.95 -11.97
N LEU A 875 37.98 2.31 -12.73
CA LEU A 875 39.43 2.24 -12.51
C LEU A 875 40.22 2.38 -13.82
N TYR A 876 41.44 2.96 -13.74
CA TYR A 876 42.38 2.97 -14.87
C TYR A 876 43.37 1.79 -14.84
N PRO A 877 43.99 1.40 -15.98
CA PRO A 877 44.95 0.28 -16.04
C PRO A 877 46.16 0.41 -15.08
N ALA A 878 46.56 1.64 -14.72
CA ALA A 878 47.62 1.89 -13.74
C ALA A 878 47.18 1.59 -12.29
N GLY A 879 45.95 1.95 -11.91
CA GLY A 879 45.35 1.60 -10.61
C GLY A 879 45.04 0.11 -10.51
N LEU A 880 44.59 -0.52 -11.60
CA LEU A 880 44.40 -1.96 -11.72
C LEU A 880 45.70 -2.74 -11.48
N LYS A 881 46.84 -2.24 -11.99
CA LYS A 881 48.17 -2.80 -11.70
C LYS A 881 48.63 -2.59 -10.26
N GLN A 882 48.29 -1.47 -9.60
CA GLN A 882 48.60 -1.19 -8.19
C GLN A 882 47.85 -2.15 -7.25
N LEU A 883 46.55 -2.37 -7.50
CA LEU A 883 45.73 -3.33 -6.76
C LEU A 883 46.19 -4.79 -7.00
N ILE A 884 46.51 -5.16 -8.25
CA ILE A 884 47.07 -6.49 -8.58
C ILE A 884 48.47 -6.69 -7.98
N ALA A 885 49.30 -5.63 -7.84
CA ALA A 885 50.62 -5.70 -7.19
C ALA A 885 50.51 -5.85 -5.66
N ALA A 886 49.59 -5.14 -5.02
CA ALA A 886 49.28 -5.30 -3.60
C ALA A 886 48.77 -6.72 -3.29
N GLY A 887 47.98 -7.31 -4.20
CA GLY A 887 47.51 -8.70 -4.10
C GLY A 887 48.57 -9.79 -4.37
N LYS A 888 49.66 -9.48 -5.09
CA LYS A 888 50.80 -10.41 -5.32
C LYS A 888 51.83 -10.41 -4.18
N ALA A 889 51.90 -9.34 -3.40
CA ALA A 889 52.79 -9.22 -2.23
C ALA A 889 52.30 -10.08 -1.06
N THR A 890 50.99 -10.22 -0.87
CA THR A 890 50.36 -11.03 0.19
C THR A 890 50.56 -12.54 -0.04
N THR A 891 50.61 -13.03 -1.28
CA THR A 891 50.89 -14.46 -1.58
C THR A 891 52.37 -14.86 -1.42
N ARG A 892 53.31 -13.91 -1.43
CA ARG A 892 54.76 -14.19 -1.28
C ARG A 892 55.21 -14.36 0.18
N ILE A 893 54.37 -14.04 1.15
CA ILE A 893 54.66 -14.16 2.59
C ILE A 893 54.36 -15.58 3.13
N GLY A 894 53.93 -16.51 2.25
CA GLY A 894 53.72 -17.93 2.59
C GLY A 894 54.98 -18.79 2.82
N ARG A 895 56.19 -18.21 2.91
CA ARG A 895 57.41 -18.96 3.31
C ARG A 895 58.31 -18.17 4.26
N SER A 896 57.91 -18.07 5.52
CA SER A 896 58.90 -18.07 6.61
C SER A 896 58.30 -18.60 7.92
N LYS A 897 58.88 -19.72 8.36
CA LYS A 897 58.95 -20.30 9.71
C LYS A 897 57.79 -20.01 10.67
N GLY A 898 57.05 -21.06 11.01
CA GLY A 898 56.27 -21.08 12.25
C GLY A 898 57.14 -20.83 13.49
N PRO A 899 56.49 -20.51 14.61
CA PRO A 899 56.52 -21.49 15.69
C PRO A 899 55.15 -21.76 16.32
N GLU A 900 55.08 -23.01 16.80
CA GLU A 900 54.30 -23.55 17.92
C GLU A 900 52.78 -23.74 17.82
N SER A 901 52.48 -25.03 17.70
CA SER A 901 51.23 -25.75 17.95
C SER A 901 50.26 -25.13 18.96
N VAL A 902 49.03 -24.94 18.52
CA VAL A 902 47.84 -25.32 19.31
C VAL A 902 47.07 -26.34 18.49
N ARG A 903 47.07 -27.59 18.97
CA ARG A 903 46.23 -28.66 18.43
C ARG A 903 44.78 -28.40 18.87
N SER A 904 43.88 -28.19 17.91
CA SER A 904 42.48 -28.61 18.02
C SER A 904 42.06 -29.32 16.74
N ARG A 905 41.21 -30.34 16.92
CA ARG A 905 41.00 -31.50 16.04
C ARG A 905 40.18 -31.17 14.77
N PRO A 906 40.29 -32.00 13.71
CA PRO A 906 39.41 -31.93 12.55
C PRO A 906 38.09 -32.67 12.82
N GLY A 907 36.98 -32.04 12.47
CA GLY A 907 35.64 -32.64 12.44
C GLY A 907 34.63 -31.64 11.86
N GLU A 908 33.99 -32.07 10.76
CA GLU A 908 32.73 -31.60 10.18
C GLU A 908 32.75 -30.33 9.29
N TYR A 909 32.48 -30.55 8.00
CA TYR A 909 31.77 -29.65 7.09
C TYR A 909 30.63 -30.44 6.47
#